data_AF-A0A4Q7FCL2-F1
#
_entry.id   AF-A0A4Q7FCL2-F1
#
_cell.length_a   1.000
_cell.length_b   1.000
_cell.length_c   1.000
_cell.angle_alpha   90.00
_cell.angle_beta   90.00
_cell.angle_gamma   90.00
#
_symmetry.space_group_name_H-M   'P 1'
#
loop_
_entity.id
_entity.type
_entity.pdbx_description
1 polymer ?
#
loop_
_entity_poly.entity_id
_entity_poly.type
_entity_poly.pdbx_seq_one_letter_code
_entity_poly.pdbx_strand_id
1 'polypeptide(L)'
;MLENEPGTGTEGGLKRWLEGIGLGHYTDLFAQHRLDLDVMADLTESDLVELGLPLGDRKRLQRAMSALFQAETAEPSAAVAPPLARAEVGAERRQLTSMFCDMVDSTSLSVQFDPEDVRDMIAGFREICVRVVKHYEGFAARFVGDGILVYFGYPTAHEDDAERAVRAGLEIVQVLSSAHAIEPRGALSHSPAVRIGIATGLVVVGDLVGQGTEERDSAVGETVNLAARLQGLAPPNGVVISASTQALLKGKFDYRNLGVHDLKGIPEKAQAWHVMRASRVETRFAAAMGTRLTPLVNREEEIALLMGRWQQVKDGDGQVVVKFGEPGIGKSRIIQEIFERISGDRHGQVSLQCSPYYTSTAFHPFVEQLKFSLGLDREDASAQSLASLETAIAAAHGDIEQVAPLFAALLSIPTGDRYPRLDLSPQQQKDATVAALVNHFLGLAREMPLVIVFEDLHWIDPTSREVIDLLVDRVQNRPILVIITARSEFQPSWNAHSHVTTLVLNRLSRQLRTTLVERVAGRELPKEVVEEIIVKTDGVPLFLEELTKTVLESNLLTERHGRYVLSGPWRQLAIPATLTDSLMARLDRMGPFKRIAQIGATIGREFSYETLHAVANTPAEQIEAALNHLEEAGLIMRRGHPPDALYSFKHVMIQNAAHASLLHSERRKLHSRIAQVLAEMYPEKTEREPELLAHHLTESGQSEGAASFWLKAGKRAAKSGANLEAIGHLRRGLSVVQANARMQGADEMELELRIALGNALIAAKGYAVQEVEENYIRALELGQQLDDDEKTFAATRGLWVCHFIRADLTRAHDLSVELLRFAKRERLNQRAQPSQQTGYLIEAHRAIAMTMLYRGRFAAAQHHLHRCINLYSPDLHSDLMERHGIDPGVVSLSYLGYLLWFLGRPDAARQHSEQAIANAEKIRHPFTLAFALVFGAYLCQHLRDVEGTRDHANRAMIIATEHNFLHWKQQAAILRGWALAQLGEADEGLSQMRFGLDEYEAMDSWLAGCWFRCLLAEAYAKVGMRDAALRALDGALATARRTGDHSYLAEVYRLQGEITLSDGDPASVREAEDMFALSLETARKQGALSWELRTAVSLARLSHQAGRREHASLLLVPIVGKFSEGFYTPDLKQAMQLVNELGADALVREQVDP
;
A
#
# COMPACT_ATOMS: atom_id res chain seq x y z
N MET A 1 3.26 -30.61 -61.09
CA MET A 1 3.38 -29.76 -62.29
C MET A 1 4.84 -29.29 -62.32
N LEU A 2 5.75 -30.14 -62.81
CA LEU A 2 6.15 -30.32 -64.23
C LEU A 2 7.18 -29.22 -64.60
N GLU A 3 8.41 -29.43 -65.10
CA GLU A 3 9.26 -30.56 -65.56
C GLU A 3 10.76 -30.07 -65.52
N ASN A 4 11.88 -30.83 -65.59
CA ASN A 4 12.19 -32.28 -65.70
C ASN A 4 13.64 -32.60 -65.21
N GLU A 5 14.09 -33.85 -65.38
CA GLU A 5 15.40 -34.46 -65.05
C GLU A 5 16.54 -34.22 -66.11
N PRO A 6 17.66 -35.01 -66.19
CA PRO A 6 18.82 -35.12 -65.27
C PRO A 6 20.20 -34.99 -66.00
N GLY A 7 21.34 -34.98 -65.26
CA GLY A 7 22.65 -35.38 -65.85
C GLY A 7 23.95 -34.79 -65.28
N THR A 8 24.73 -35.63 -64.60
CA THR A 8 26.23 -35.74 -64.59
C THR A 8 27.14 -34.50 -64.71
N GLY A 9 28.03 -34.27 -63.73
CA GLY A 9 29.26 -33.48 -63.91
C GLY A 9 29.89 -32.93 -62.61
N THR A 10 30.89 -33.62 -62.06
CA THR A 10 31.48 -33.34 -60.72
C THR A 10 32.30 -32.05 -60.61
N GLU A 11 32.84 -31.49 -61.71
CA GLU A 11 33.75 -30.32 -61.68
C GLU A 11 33.14 -29.02 -61.13
N GLY A 12 31.81 -28.95 -60.94
CA GLY A 12 31.13 -27.76 -60.42
C GLY A 12 30.94 -27.71 -58.90
N GLY A 13 31.13 -28.83 -58.18
CA GLY A 13 30.80 -28.97 -56.75
C GLY A 13 31.79 -28.23 -55.85
N LEU A 14 33.05 -28.67 -55.88
CA LEU A 14 34.13 -28.14 -55.05
C LEU A 14 34.28 -26.62 -55.15
N LYS A 15 34.21 -26.07 -56.38
CA LYS A 15 34.31 -24.63 -56.61
C LYS A 15 33.26 -23.83 -55.84
N ARG A 16 31.97 -24.20 -55.97
CA ARG A 16 30.87 -23.52 -55.28
C ARG A 16 30.97 -23.66 -53.77
N TRP A 17 31.41 -24.82 -53.29
CA TRP A 17 31.60 -25.04 -51.87
C TRP A 17 32.73 -24.17 -51.30
N LEU A 18 33.91 -24.14 -51.95
CA LEU A 18 35.03 -23.27 -51.58
C LEU A 18 34.63 -21.79 -51.65
N GLU A 19 33.90 -21.35 -52.67
CA GLU A 19 33.36 -19.99 -52.77
C GLU A 19 32.42 -19.67 -51.60
N GLY A 20 31.51 -20.58 -51.24
CA GLY A 20 30.55 -20.42 -50.13
C GLY A 20 31.18 -20.24 -48.75
N ILE A 21 32.41 -20.73 -48.55
CA ILE A 21 33.17 -20.60 -47.29
C ILE A 21 34.27 -19.52 -47.34
N GLY A 22 34.29 -18.72 -48.41
CA GLY A 22 35.26 -17.62 -48.61
C GLY A 22 36.66 -18.05 -49.05
N LEU A 23 36.80 -19.27 -49.59
CA LEU A 23 38.06 -19.89 -50.03
C LEU A 23 38.10 -20.21 -51.55
N GLY A 24 37.15 -19.69 -52.33
CA GLY A 24 36.99 -20.00 -53.77
C GLY A 24 38.23 -19.76 -54.65
N HIS A 25 39.13 -18.87 -54.23
CA HIS A 25 40.41 -18.62 -54.93
C HIS A 25 41.40 -19.80 -54.84
N TYR A 26 41.16 -20.79 -53.98
CA TYR A 26 41.93 -22.03 -53.91
C TYR A 26 41.42 -23.13 -54.86
N THR A 27 40.32 -22.92 -55.62
CA THR A 27 39.75 -23.94 -56.51
C THR A 27 40.79 -24.56 -57.45
N ASP A 28 41.59 -23.73 -58.12
CA ASP A 28 42.61 -24.21 -59.07
C ASP A 28 43.74 -24.99 -58.38
N LEU A 29 44.04 -24.67 -57.11
CA LEU A 29 45.05 -25.36 -56.31
C LEU A 29 44.57 -26.78 -55.92
N PHE A 30 43.34 -26.91 -55.43
CA PHE A 30 42.77 -28.21 -55.08
C PHE A 30 42.58 -29.08 -56.33
N ALA A 31 42.15 -28.50 -57.45
CA ALA A 31 42.07 -29.19 -58.74
C ALA A 31 43.44 -29.68 -59.25
N GLN A 32 44.50 -28.88 -59.12
CA GLN A 32 45.87 -29.32 -59.48
C GLN A 32 46.35 -30.51 -58.65
N HIS A 33 45.99 -30.56 -57.37
CA HIS A 33 46.28 -31.68 -56.47
C HIS A 33 45.26 -32.83 -56.56
N ARG A 34 44.27 -32.76 -57.46
CA ARG A 34 43.18 -33.74 -57.66
C ARG A 34 42.36 -34.02 -56.40
N LEU A 35 42.14 -32.99 -55.59
CA LEU A 35 41.27 -33.03 -54.43
C LEU A 35 39.87 -32.58 -54.86
N ASP A 36 38.87 -33.43 -54.69
CA ASP A 36 37.44 -33.15 -54.92
C ASP A 36 36.66 -33.37 -53.60
N LEU A 37 35.37 -33.03 -53.56
CA LEU A 37 34.57 -32.97 -52.33
C LEU A 37 34.52 -34.28 -51.53
N ASP A 38 34.66 -35.43 -52.18
CA ASP A 38 34.65 -36.76 -51.57
C ASP A 38 35.87 -37.00 -50.67
N VAL A 39 37.05 -36.55 -51.07
CA VAL A 39 38.30 -36.67 -50.30
C VAL A 39 38.56 -35.49 -49.35
N MET A 40 37.73 -34.44 -49.38
CA MET A 40 37.87 -33.30 -48.46
C MET A 40 37.72 -33.70 -46.99
N ALA A 41 37.03 -34.82 -46.69
CA ALA A 41 36.88 -35.37 -45.35
C ALA A 41 38.22 -35.74 -44.70
N ASP A 42 39.12 -36.32 -45.50
CA ASP A 42 40.31 -37.02 -45.04
C ASP A 42 41.53 -36.11 -44.89
N LEU A 43 41.42 -34.85 -45.33
CA LEU A 43 42.50 -33.86 -45.24
C LEU A 43 42.78 -33.44 -43.79
N THR A 44 43.93 -33.86 -43.28
CA THR A 44 44.40 -33.49 -41.94
C THR A 44 44.98 -32.07 -41.94
N GLU A 45 45.24 -31.52 -40.74
CA GLU A 45 45.91 -30.22 -40.64
C GLU A 45 47.31 -30.21 -41.26
N SER A 46 47.97 -31.37 -41.36
CA SER A 46 49.29 -31.52 -41.97
C SER A 46 49.21 -31.39 -43.49
N ASP A 47 48.23 -32.04 -44.12
CA ASP A 47 48.07 -32.04 -45.58
C ASP A 47 47.73 -30.64 -46.10
N LEU A 48 46.94 -29.89 -45.32
CA LEU A 48 46.66 -28.48 -45.61
C LEU A 48 47.88 -27.56 -45.47
N VAL A 49 48.87 -27.93 -44.63
CA VAL A 49 50.17 -27.22 -44.57
C VAL A 49 51.02 -27.55 -45.79
N GLU A 50 51.00 -28.80 -46.26
CA GLU A 50 51.73 -29.23 -47.45
C GLU A 50 51.19 -28.61 -48.75
N LEU A 51 49.86 -28.40 -48.83
CA LEU A 51 49.20 -27.57 -49.85
C LEU A 51 49.53 -26.07 -49.74
N GLY A 52 50.25 -25.64 -48.69
CA GLY A 52 50.69 -24.25 -48.52
C GLY A 52 49.63 -23.27 -48.00
N LEU A 53 48.50 -23.74 -47.44
CA LEU A 53 47.45 -22.85 -46.96
C LEU A 53 47.86 -22.09 -45.67
N PRO A 54 47.60 -20.78 -45.57
CA PRO A 54 47.87 -20.01 -44.36
C PRO A 54 46.93 -20.44 -43.21
N LEU A 55 47.40 -20.31 -41.97
CA LEU A 55 46.73 -20.85 -40.77
C LEU A 55 45.24 -20.44 -40.64
N GLY A 56 44.90 -19.20 -40.98
CA GLY A 56 43.51 -18.71 -40.92
C GLY A 56 42.58 -19.45 -41.87
N ASP A 57 43.02 -19.71 -43.09
CA ASP A 57 42.23 -20.38 -44.12
C ASP A 57 42.17 -21.89 -43.86
N ARG A 58 43.25 -22.50 -43.33
CA ARG A 58 43.21 -23.88 -42.80
C ARG A 58 42.15 -24.06 -41.71
N LYS A 59 42.04 -23.10 -40.78
CA LYS A 59 41.01 -23.15 -39.73
C LYS A 59 39.60 -22.87 -40.24
N ARG A 60 39.41 -22.10 -41.32
CA ARG A 60 38.12 -22.00 -42.02
C ARG A 60 37.75 -23.30 -42.71
N LEU A 61 38.68 -23.89 -43.46
CA LEU A 61 38.46 -25.15 -44.18
C LEU A 61 38.09 -26.29 -43.22
N GLN A 62 38.83 -26.45 -42.12
CA GLN A 62 38.50 -27.44 -41.08
C GLN A 62 37.10 -27.26 -40.49
N ARG A 63 36.69 -26.03 -40.17
CA ARG A 63 35.32 -25.75 -39.68
C ARG A 63 34.26 -26.04 -40.74
N ALA A 64 34.55 -25.70 -41.99
CA ALA A 64 33.66 -25.94 -43.11
C ALA A 64 33.51 -27.44 -43.42
N MET A 65 34.60 -28.21 -43.35
CA MET A 65 34.58 -29.68 -43.44
C MET A 65 33.72 -30.26 -42.31
N SER A 66 33.93 -29.83 -41.06
CA SER A 66 33.09 -30.26 -39.93
C SER A 66 31.59 -29.93 -40.12
N ALA A 67 31.27 -28.85 -40.84
CA ALA A 67 29.89 -28.50 -41.18
C ALA A 67 29.33 -29.30 -42.37
N LEU A 68 30.15 -29.65 -43.36
CA LEU A 68 29.79 -30.52 -44.48
C LEU A 68 29.25 -31.87 -43.98
N PHE A 69 29.97 -32.48 -43.04
CA PHE A 69 29.59 -33.78 -42.44
C PHE A 69 28.50 -33.69 -41.37
N GLN A 70 28.04 -32.48 -41.00
CA GLN A 70 26.79 -32.31 -40.24
C GLN A 70 25.56 -32.18 -41.16
N ALA A 71 25.75 -31.94 -42.46
CA ALA A 71 24.66 -31.77 -43.42
C ALA A 71 24.23 -33.08 -44.11
N GLU A 72 25.14 -34.06 -44.28
CA GLU A 72 24.82 -35.35 -44.93
C GLU A 72 24.09 -36.38 -44.03
N THR A 73 23.69 -36.01 -42.81
CA THR A 73 22.83 -36.82 -41.92
C THR A 73 21.45 -36.19 -41.66
N ALA A 74 20.95 -35.36 -42.57
CA ALA A 74 19.63 -34.73 -42.44
C ALA A 74 18.85 -34.69 -43.77
N GLU A 75 17.99 -35.70 -44.00
CA GLU A 75 16.83 -35.57 -44.90
C GLU A 75 15.50 -35.42 -44.12
N PRO A 76 14.45 -34.80 -44.68
CA PRO A 76 13.36 -34.25 -43.88
C PRO A 76 11.97 -34.86 -44.15
N SER A 77 11.21 -35.11 -43.06
CA SER A 77 9.74 -34.95 -42.94
C SER A 77 8.81 -35.83 -43.84
N ALA A 78 7.74 -36.46 -43.36
CA ALA A 78 7.24 -36.73 -42.01
C ALA A 78 6.15 -37.81 -42.07
N ALA A 79 6.13 -38.73 -41.10
CA ALA A 79 4.92 -39.44 -40.63
C ALA A 79 5.24 -40.26 -39.36
N VAL A 80 4.49 -40.03 -38.29
CA VAL A 80 4.30 -40.93 -37.12
C VAL A 80 5.58 -41.56 -36.54
N ALA A 81 6.20 -40.88 -35.57
CA ALA A 81 7.36 -41.40 -34.86
C ALA A 81 7.01 -42.62 -33.96
N PRO A 82 7.71 -43.77 -34.11
CA PRO A 82 7.88 -44.72 -33.02
C PRO A 82 8.80 -44.12 -31.94
N PRO A 83 8.73 -44.57 -30.67
CA PRO A 83 9.58 -44.02 -29.62
C PRO A 83 11.07 -44.31 -29.87
N LEU A 84 11.90 -43.29 -29.63
CA LEU A 84 13.36 -43.33 -29.75
C LEU A 84 13.96 -44.50 -28.96
N ALA A 85 14.76 -45.34 -29.64
CA ALA A 85 15.64 -46.28 -28.97
C ALA A 85 16.73 -45.49 -28.22
N ARG A 86 16.77 -45.62 -26.88
CA ARG A 86 17.89 -45.16 -26.06
C ARG A 86 19.17 -45.91 -26.49
N ALA A 87 20.31 -45.23 -26.43
CA ALA A 87 21.60 -45.91 -26.44
C ALA A 87 21.69 -46.84 -25.22
N GLU A 88 22.30 -48.02 -25.36
CA GLU A 88 22.44 -49.00 -24.28
C GLU A 88 23.24 -48.40 -23.11
N VAL A 89 22.54 -47.99 -22.05
CA VAL A 89 23.14 -47.52 -20.81
C VAL A 89 23.48 -48.75 -19.97
N GLY A 90 24.76 -49.10 -19.91
CA GLY A 90 25.26 -50.12 -18.99
C GLY A 90 24.92 -49.76 -17.53
N ALA A 91 24.56 -50.76 -16.73
CA ALA A 91 23.98 -50.55 -15.41
C ALA A 91 24.84 -49.66 -14.49
N GLU A 92 24.26 -48.55 -14.04
CA GLU A 92 24.93 -47.50 -13.27
C GLU A 92 24.42 -47.43 -11.82
N ARG A 93 25.32 -47.16 -10.86
CA ARG A 93 24.96 -47.00 -9.45
C ARG A 93 24.86 -45.51 -9.10
N ARG A 94 23.64 -45.03 -8.84
CA ARG A 94 23.36 -43.62 -8.54
C ARG A 94 22.43 -43.45 -7.34
N GLN A 95 22.43 -42.26 -6.75
CA GLN A 95 21.41 -41.87 -5.79
C GLN A 95 20.16 -41.46 -6.58
N LEU A 96 19.00 -41.99 -6.18
CA LEU A 96 17.74 -41.80 -6.88
C LEU A 96 16.62 -41.56 -5.88
N THR A 97 15.63 -40.75 -6.25
CA THR A 97 14.36 -40.67 -5.51
C THR A 97 13.29 -41.45 -6.28
N SER A 98 12.81 -42.53 -5.68
CA SER A 98 11.73 -43.36 -6.22
C SER A 98 10.40 -42.92 -5.62
N MET A 99 9.40 -42.70 -6.47
CA MET A 99 8.02 -42.41 -6.10
C MET A 99 7.11 -43.51 -6.65
N PHE A 100 6.19 -44.01 -5.83
CA PHE A 100 5.15 -44.96 -6.21
C PHE A 100 3.78 -44.32 -6.01
N CYS A 101 3.01 -44.16 -7.08
CA CYS A 101 1.64 -43.63 -7.05
C CYS A 101 0.66 -44.75 -7.36
N ASP A 102 -0.40 -44.90 -6.56
CA ASP A 102 -1.31 -46.06 -6.61
C ASP A 102 -2.76 -45.61 -6.43
N MET A 103 -3.70 -46.22 -7.15
CA MET A 103 -5.12 -45.83 -7.08
C MET A 103 -5.79 -46.50 -5.87
N VAL A 104 -6.59 -45.74 -5.12
CA VAL A 104 -7.31 -46.28 -3.97
C VAL A 104 -8.46 -47.17 -4.44
N ASP A 105 -8.50 -48.39 -3.90
CA ASP A 105 -9.60 -49.36 -4.01
C ASP A 105 -9.97 -49.81 -5.44
N SER A 106 -9.02 -49.72 -6.38
CA SER A 106 -9.11 -50.21 -7.77
C SER A 106 -9.64 -51.65 -7.89
N THR A 107 -9.26 -52.54 -6.98
CA THR A 107 -9.73 -53.95 -6.94
C THR A 107 -11.20 -54.07 -6.50
N SER A 108 -11.73 -53.10 -5.75
CA SER A 108 -13.17 -53.02 -5.46
C SER A 108 -13.93 -52.38 -6.63
N LEU A 109 -13.34 -51.38 -7.30
CA LEU A 109 -13.89 -50.80 -8.52
C LEU A 109 -14.04 -51.85 -9.64
N SER A 110 -13.06 -52.74 -9.83
CA SER A 110 -13.14 -53.85 -10.81
C SER A 110 -14.19 -54.92 -10.52
N VAL A 111 -14.85 -54.88 -9.34
CA VAL A 111 -15.97 -55.76 -8.98
C VAL A 111 -17.32 -55.03 -9.09
N GLN A 112 -17.33 -53.69 -9.09
CA GLN A 112 -18.55 -52.87 -9.05
C GLN A 112 -18.89 -52.21 -10.40
N PHE A 113 -17.91 -52.03 -11.28
CA PHE A 113 -18.05 -51.34 -12.57
C PHE A 113 -17.68 -52.25 -13.74
N ASP A 114 -18.07 -51.87 -14.96
CA ASP A 114 -17.71 -52.63 -16.15
C ASP A 114 -16.18 -52.59 -16.40
N PRO A 115 -15.54 -53.70 -16.84
CA PRO A 115 -14.12 -53.71 -17.15
C PRO A 115 -13.65 -52.62 -18.13
N GLU A 116 -14.51 -52.13 -19.04
CA GLU A 116 -14.16 -51.02 -19.92
C GLU A 116 -14.13 -49.67 -19.19
N ASP A 117 -15.11 -49.39 -18.32
CA ASP A 117 -15.14 -48.17 -17.49
C ASP A 117 -13.93 -48.11 -16.53
N VAL A 118 -13.58 -49.26 -15.93
CA VAL A 118 -12.42 -49.36 -15.02
C VAL A 118 -11.10 -49.20 -15.77
N ARG A 119 -10.99 -49.75 -16.99
CA ARG A 119 -9.82 -49.53 -17.87
C ARG A 119 -9.65 -48.05 -18.18
N ASP A 120 -10.72 -47.35 -18.54
CA ASP A 120 -10.66 -45.95 -18.95
C ASP A 120 -10.40 -45.02 -17.74
N MET A 121 -10.92 -45.36 -16.55
CA MET A 121 -10.57 -44.68 -15.30
C MET A 121 -9.08 -44.83 -14.93
N ILE A 122 -8.51 -46.04 -15.05
CA ILE A 122 -7.08 -46.28 -14.85
C ILE A 122 -6.23 -45.55 -15.89
N ALA A 123 -6.68 -45.47 -17.15
CA ALA A 123 -6.00 -44.72 -18.20
C ALA A 123 -5.96 -43.21 -17.88
N GLY A 124 -7.08 -42.60 -17.50
CA GLY A 124 -7.15 -41.17 -17.13
C GLY A 124 -6.30 -40.83 -15.90
N PHE A 125 -6.33 -41.67 -14.86
CA PHE A 125 -5.45 -41.53 -13.70
C PHE A 125 -3.96 -41.56 -14.08
N ARG A 126 -3.58 -42.51 -14.95
CA ARG A 126 -2.19 -42.62 -15.43
C ARG A 126 -1.76 -41.42 -16.26
N GLU A 127 -2.62 -40.90 -17.13
CA GLU A 127 -2.33 -39.71 -17.93
C GLU A 127 -2.08 -38.48 -17.04
N ILE A 128 -2.94 -38.25 -16.04
CA ILE A 128 -2.78 -37.17 -15.06
C ILE A 128 -1.44 -37.29 -14.33
N CYS A 129 -1.14 -38.47 -13.80
CA CYS A 129 0.11 -38.70 -13.07
C CYS A 129 1.34 -38.51 -13.98
N VAL A 130 1.35 -39.06 -15.20
CA VAL A 130 2.47 -38.91 -16.15
C VAL A 130 2.66 -37.44 -16.55
N ARG A 131 1.57 -36.67 -16.71
CA ARG A 131 1.64 -35.24 -17.02
C ARG A 131 2.31 -34.44 -15.90
N VAL A 132 1.87 -34.63 -14.65
CA VAL A 132 2.46 -33.95 -13.48
C VAL A 132 3.91 -34.40 -13.25
N VAL A 133 4.19 -35.69 -13.37
CA VAL A 133 5.56 -36.24 -13.27
C VAL A 133 6.51 -35.59 -14.28
N LYS A 134 6.08 -35.46 -15.54
CA LYS A 134 6.88 -34.77 -16.57
C LYS A 134 7.06 -33.28 -16.29
N HIS A 135 6.08 -32.60 -15.68
CA HIS A 135 6.20 -31.18 -15.32
C HIS A 135 7.34 -30.92 -14.33
N TYR A 136 7.58 -31.85 -13.39
CA TYR A 136 8.71 -31.80 -12.44
C TYR A 136 9.98 -32.52 -12.94
N GLU A 137 10.05 -32.82 -14.25
CA GLU A 137 11.16 -33.54 -14.92
C GLU A 137 11.44 -34.95 -14.37
N GLY A 138 10.43 -35.59 -13.77
CA GLY A 138 10.49 -36.99 -13.36
C GLY A 138 10.28 -37.96 -14.53
N PHE A 139 10.89 -39.14 -14.42
CA PHE A 139 10.77 -40.22 -15.40
C PHE A 139 9.78 -41.30 -14.91
N ALA A 140 8.64 -41.42 -15.57
CA ALA A 140 7.68 -42.51 -15.32
C ALA A 140 8.25 -43.83 -15.89
N ALA A 141 8.82 -44.66 -15.02
CA ALA A 141 9.62 -45.81 -15.41
C ALA A 141 8.78 -47.04 -15.74
N ARG A 142 7.73 -47.32 -14.96
CA ARG A 142 6.89 -48.53 -15.17
C ARG A 142 5.48 -48.36 -14.60
N PHE A 143 4.51 -48.94 -15.30
CA PHE A 143 3.16 -49.17 -14.77
C PHE A 143 3.11 -50.51 -14.03
N VAL A 144 2.65 -50.51 -12.78
CA VAL A 144 2.64 -51.69 -11.90
C VAL A 144 1.23 -51.85 -11.32
N GLY A 145 0.47 -52.80 -11.86
CA GLY A 145 -0.97 -52.88 -11.58
C GLY A 145 -1.67 -51.62 -12.09
N ASP A 146 -2.53 -51.04 -11.26
CA ASP A 146 -3.15 -49.72 -11.44
C ASP A 146 -2.20 -48.54 -11.11
N GLY A 147 -1.11 -48.79 -10.38
CA GLY A 147 -0.11 -47.80 -10.00
C GLY A 147 1.01 -47.53 -11.02
N ILE A 148 1.88 -46.58 -10.65
CA ILE A 148 3.00 -46.05 -11.46
C ILE A 148 4.24 -45.91 -10.58
N LEU A 149 5.34 -46.48 -11.04
CA LEU A 149 6.68 -46.26 -10.50
C LEU A 149 7.39 -45.15 -11.27
N VAL A 150 7.90 -44.17 -10.54
CA VAL A 150 8.51 -42.94 -11.06
C VAL A 150 9.89 -42.74 -10.43
N TYR A 151 10.84 -42.27 -11.23
CA TYR A 151 12.19 -41.94 -10.81
C TYR A 151 12.44 -40.44 -10.98
N PHE A 152 12.94 -39.80 -9.93
CA PHE A 152 13.53 -38.46 -9.98
C PHE A 152 15.04 -38.60 -9.79
N GLY A 153 15.78 -37.87 -10.60
CA GLY A 153 17.22 -38.04 -10.75
C GLY A 153 17.64 -39.10 -11.76
N TYR A 154 16.81 -39.43 -12.75
CA TYR A 154 17.13 -40.26 -13.91
C TYR A 154 16.25 -39.85 -15.12
N PRO A 155 16.78 -39.77 -16.35
CA PRO A 155 18.19 -39.97 -16.74
C PRO A 155 19.12 -38.84 -16.25
N THR A 156 18.62 -37.61 -16.16
CA THR A 156 19.34 -36.43 -15.63
C THR A 156 19.20 -36.37 -14.10
N ALA A 157 20.23 -35.91 -13.39
CA ALA A 157 20.20 -35.68 -11.94
C ALA A 157 20.16 -34.19 -11.60
N HIS A 158 19.45 -33.84 -10.53
CA HIS A 158 19.35 -32.48 -9.99
C HIS A 158 19.54 -32.47 -8.47
N GLU A 159 20.07 -31.38 -7.91
CA GLU A 159 20.25 -31.27 -6.45
C GLU A 159 18.92 -31.30 -5.67
N ASP A 160 17.81 -30.98 -6.32
CA ASP A 160 16.47 -30.89 -5.75
C ASP A 160 15.53 -32.06 -6.14
N ASP A 161 16.05 -33.17 -6.67
CA ASP A 161 15.24 -34.35 -7.09
C ASP A 161 14.30 -34.89 -5.99
N ALA A 162 14.73 -34.86 -4.72
CA ALA A 162 13.87 -35.25 -3.59
C ALA A 162 12.71 -34.27 -3.36
N GLU A 163 12.90 -32.98 -3.65
CA GLU A 163 11.87 -31.95 -3.51
C GLU A 163 10.89 -32.02 -4.67
N ARG A 164 11.40 -32.16 -5.90
CA ARG A 164 10.61 -32.37 -7.12
C ARG A 164 9.65 -33.55 -6.97
N ALA A 165 10.14 -34.69 -6.44
CA ALA A 165 9.31 -35.85 -6.17
C ALA A 165 8.14 -35.57 -5.21
N VAL A 166 8.39 -34.84 -4.12
CA VAL A 166 7.34 -34.52 -3.13
C VAL A 166 6.37 -33.46 -3.66
N ARG A 167 6.84 -32.47 -4.43
CA ARG A 167 5.95 -31.50 -5.12
C ARG A 167 5.06 -32.19 -6.15
N ALA A 168 5.62 -33.05 -6.99
CA ALA A 168 4.86 -33.86 -7.94
C ALA A 168 3.81 -34.72 -7.23
N GLY A 169 4.15 -35.37 -6.11
CA GLY A 169 3.18 -36.14 -5.31
C GLY A 169 2.02 -35.28 -4.79
N LEU A 170 2.31 -34.11 -4.21
CA LEU A 170 1.28 -33.19 -3.72
C LEU A 170 0.40 -32.62 -4.85
N GLU A 171 0.98 -32.33 -6.01
CA GLU A 171 0.23 -31.84 -7.17
C GLU A 171 -0.65 -32.94 -7.80
N ILE A 172 -0.18 -34.19 -7.88
CA ILE A 172 -1.02 -35.34 -8.30
C ILE A 172 -2.26 -35.44 -7.39
N VAL A 173 -2.07 -35.36 -6.07
CA VAL A 173 -3.17 -35.33 -5.09
C VAL A 173 -4.12 -34.16 -5.34
N GLN A 174 -3.59 -32.95 -5.56
CA GLN A 174 -4.39 -31.74 -5.79
C GLN A 174 -5.21 -31.84 -7.09
N VAL A 175 -4.58 -32.24 -8.19
CA VAL A 175 -5.23 -32.36 -9.51
C VAL A 175 -6.35 -33.40 -9.45
N LEU A 176 -6.09 -34.59 -8.90
CA LEU A 176 -7.11 -35.64 -8.76
C LEU A 176 -8.26 -35.23 -7.82
N SER A 177 -7.98 -34.49 -6.74
CA SER A 177 -9.02 -33.97 -5.84
C SER A 177 -9.88 -32.87 -6.50
N SER A 178 -9.29 -32.07 -7.39
CA SER A 178 -10.00 -31.00 -8.12
C SER A 178 -10.78 -31.50 -9.35
N ALA A 179 -10.44 -32.68 -9.87
CA ALA A 179 -11.03 -33.27 -11.06
C ALA A 179 -12.44 -33.88 -10.81
N HIS A 180 -13.44 -33.02 -10.59
CA HIS A 180 -14.86 -33.38 -10.58
C HIS A 180 -15.49 -33.46 -11.99
N ALA A 181 -14.67 -33.63 -13.04
CA ALA A 181 -15.08 -33.38 -14.44
C ALA A 181 -14.57 -34.42 -15.45
N ILE A 182 -14.50 -35.69 -15.07
CA ILE A 182 -14.50 -36.81 -16.02
C ILE A 182 -15.66 -37.72 -15.62
N GLU A 183 -16.84 -37.48 -16.20
CA GLU A 183 -17.98 -38.40 -16.12
C GLU A 183 -17.87 -39.43 -17.24
N PRO A 184 -17.65 -40.73 -16.96
CA PRO A 184 -18.13 -41.79 -17.82
C PRO A 184 -19.67 -41.73 -17.83
N ARG A 185 -20.30 -42.20 -18.91
CA ARG A 185 -21.75 -42.08 -19.11
C ARG A 185 -22.56 -42.86 -18.05
N GLY A 186 -22.92 -42.19 -16.96
CA GLY A 186 -24.06 -42.57 -16.10
C GLY A 186 -23.77 -43.35 -14.82
N ALA A 187 -22.64 -43.13 -14.14
CA ALA A 187 -22.39 -43.70 -12.80
C ALA A 187 -21.95 -42.65 -11.76
N LEU A 188 -22.23 -42.94 -10.48
CA LEU A 188 -22.14 -41.98 -9.36
C LEU A 188 -20.71 -41.46 -9.07
N SER A 189 -20.63 -40.19 -8.63
CA SER A 189 -19.43 -39.47 -8.22
C SER A 189 -18.48 -40.27 -7.32
N HIS A 190 -17.40 -40.79 -7.91
CA HIS A 190 -16.22 -41.30 -7.21
C HIS A 190 -14.98 -40.69 -7.86
N SER A 191 -14.46 -39.59 -7.30
CA SER A 191 -13.17 -39.06 -7.71
C SER A 191 -12.07 -40.07 -7.33
N PRO A 192 -11.21 -40.51 -8.28
CA PRO A 192 -10.18 -41.50 -7.98
C PRO A 192 -9.15 -40.92 -7.01
N ALA A 193 -9.12 -41.43 -5.79
CA ALA A 193 -8.13 -41.06 -4.79
C ALA A 193 -6.80 -41.80 -5.00
N VAL A 194 -5.70 -41.18 -4.57
CA VAL A 194 -4.33 -41.71 -4.77
C VAL A 194 -3.61 -41.94 -3.44
N ARG A 195 -2.76 -42.95 -3.37
CA ARG A 195 -1.75 -43.13 -2.32
C ARG A 195 -0.37 -42.99 -2.92
N ILE A 196 0.50 -42.20 -2.29
CA ILE A 196 1.84 -41.91 -2.81
C ILE A 196 2.90 -42.22 -1.76
N GLY A 197 3.91 -43.01 -2.14
CA GLY A 197 5.06 -43.36 -1.30
C GLY A 197 6.37 -42.96 -1.95
N ILE A 198 7.26 -42.30 -1.22
CA ILE A 198 8.51 -41.74 -1.77
C ILE A 198 9.71 -42.10 -0.88
N ALA A 199 10.77 -42.61 -1.50
CA ALA A 199 12.04 -42.91 -0.83
C ALA A 199 13.25 -42.44 -1.65
N THR A 200 14.32 -42.04 -0.96
CA THR A 200 15.57 -41.58 -1.59
C THR A 200 16.74 -42.40 -1.07
N GLY A 201 17.58 -42.92 -1.98
CA GLY A 201 18.72 -43.77 -1.62
C GLY A 201 19.52 -44.24 -2.83
N LEU A 202 20.56 -45.03 -2.59
CA LEU A 202 21.40 -45.61 -3.64
C LEU A 202 20.70 -46.80 -4.31
N VAL A 203 20.64 -46.78 -5.64
CA VAL A 203 20.11 -47.88 -6.48
C VAL A 203 21.06 -48.15 -7.64
N VAL A 204 20.87 -49.29 -8.32
CA VAL A 204 21.49 -49.56 -9.62
C VAL A 204 20.41 -49.48 -10.69
N VAL A 205 20.59 -48.65 -11.72
CA VAL A 205 19.64 -48.48 -12.84
C VAL A 205 20.26 -49.04 -14.12
N GLY A 206 19.53 -49.89 -14.85
CA GLY A 206 19.96 -50.43 -16.14
C GLY A 206 19.07 -51.55 -16.64
N ASP A 207 19.37 -52.06 -17.83
CA ASP A 207 18.58 -53.12 -18.47
C ASP A 207 18.83 -54.49 -17.80
N LEU A 208 17.77 -55.09 -17.26
CA LEU A 208 17.83 -56.39 -16.61
C LEU A 208 17.70 -57.53 -17.63
N VAL A 209 18.84 -58.08 -18.06
CA VAL A 209 18.87 -59.26 -18.95
C VAL A 209 18.53 -60.53 -18.17
N GLY A 210 17.25 -60.91 -18.19
CA GLY A 210 16.72 -62.18 -17.69
C GLY A 210 16.01 -62.99 -18.78
N GLN A 211 15.90 -64.30 -18.62
CA GLN A 211 15.25 -65.18 -19.61
C GLN A 211 13.74 -64.86 -19.76
N GLY A 212 13.39 -64.04 -20.75
CA GLY A 212 12.02 -63.87 -21.24
C GLY A 212 11.35 -62.51 -21.01
N THR A 213 12.03 -61.52 -20.42
CA THR A 213 11.45 -60.18 -20.17
C THR A 213 12.46 -59.07 -20.45
N GLU A 214 12.19 -58.21 -21.44
CA GLU A 214 12.89 -56.94 -21.63
C GLU A 214 12.42 -55.90 -20.60
N GLU A 215 12.96 -55.94 -19.38
CA GLU A 215 12.78 -54.86 -18.40
C GLU A 215 13.87 -53.80 -18.59
N ARG A 216 13.62 -52.90 -19.55
CA ARG A 216 14.48 -51.75 -19.83
C ARG A 216 14.39 -50.69 -18.71
N ASP A 217 15.48 -49.98 -18.46
CA ASP A 217 15.58 -48.89 -17.48
C ASP A 217 15.14 -49.27 -16.04
N SER A 218 15.34 -50.53 -15.64
CA SER A 218 14.88 -51.03 -14.34
C SER A 218 15.82 -50.62 -13.20
N ALA A 219 15.27 -50.22 -12.05
CA ALA A 219 16.06 -49.81 -10.88
C ALA A 219 16.02 -50.89 -9.80
N VAL A 220 17.18 -51.45 -9.45
CA VAL A 220 17.36 -52.45 -8.40
C VAL A 220 17.97 -51.80 -7.17
N GLY A 221 17.24 -51.80 -6.06
CA GLY A 221 17.71 -51.33 -4.77
C GLY A 221 16.61 -51.28 -3.71
N GLU A 222 17.01 -51.21 -2.44
CA GLU A 222 16.10 -51.15 -1.30
C GLU A 222 15.15 -49.94 -1.37
N THR A 223 15.62 -48.80 -1.91
CA THR A 223 14.85 -47.57 -2.12
C THR A 223 13.53 -47.80 -2.87
N VAL A 224 13.53 -48.60 -3.93
CA VAL A 224 12.33 -48.84 -4.76
C VAL A 224 11.29 -49.63 -3.97
N ASN A 225 11.73 -50.66 -3.25
CA ASN A 225 10.88 -51.45 -2.36
C ASN A 225 10.35 -50.61 -1.19
N LEU A 226 11.18 -49.72 -0.63
CA LEU A 226 10.78 -48.82 0.45
C LEU A 226 9.70 -47.82 -0.01
N ALA A 227 9.85 -47.20 -1.19
CA ALA A 227 8.83 -46.31 -1.75
C ALA A 227 7.47 -47.02 -1.90
N ALA A 228 7.46 -48.23 -2.48
CA ALA A 228 6.25 -49.04 -2.62
C ALA A 228 5.63 -49.47 -1.28
N ARG A 229 6.43 -49.70 -0.23
CA ARG A 229 5.91 -50.01 1.11
C ARG A 229 5.38 -48.79 1.85
N LEU A 230 5.97 -47.61 1.64
CA LEU A 230 5.50 -46.34 2.21
C LEU A 230 4.16 -45.90 1.60
N GLN A 231 3.93 -46.18 0.32
CA GLN A 231 2.63 -45.96 -0.34
C GLN A 231 1.49 -46.66 0.41
N GLY A 232 1.71 -47.90 0.86
CA GLY A 232 0.72 -48.66 1.65
C GLY A 232 0.42 -48.08 3.04
N LEU A 233 1.27 -47.17 3.56
CA LEU A 233 1.01 -46.42 4.79
C LEU A 233 0.29 -45.08 4.54
N ALA A 234 0.13 -44.66 3.27
CA ALA A 234 -0.50 -43.40 2.95
C ALA A 234 -2.03 -43.47 3.14
N PRO A 235 -2.64 -42.45 3.78
CA PRO A 235 -4.10 -42.29 3.70
C PRO A 235 -4.50 -42.02 2.24
N PRO A 236 -5.79 -42.20 1.88
CA PRO A 236 -6.31 -41.71 0.61
C PRO A 236 -5.98 -40.22 0.43
N ASN A 237 -5.48 -39.85 -0.75
CA ASN A 237 -4.96 -38.51 -1.07
C ASN A 237 -3.78 -38.07 -0.17
N GLY A 238 -2.95 -39.04 0.25
CA GLY A 238 -1.78 -38.81 1.09
C GLY A 238 -0.44 -39.09 0.40
N VAL A 239 0.59 -38.34 0.81
CA VAL A 239 1.99 -38.53 0.40
C VAL A 239 2.83 -38.92 1.61
N VAL A 240 3.44 -40.10 1.59
CA VAL A 240 4.30 -40.60 2.68
C VAL A 240 5.75 -40.72 2.22
N ILE A 241 6.66 -40.12 2.98
CA ILE A 241 8.09 -40.08 2.68
C ILE A 241 8.91 -40.90 3.69
N SER A 242 10.04 -41.43 3.21
CA SER A 242 11.06 -42.09 4.03
C SER A 242 11.83 -41.09 4.92
N ALA A 243 12.49 -41.59 5.97
CA ALA A 243 13.39 -40.78 6.79
C ALA A 243 14.57 -40.18 6.01
N SER A 244 15.13 -40.87 5.00
CA SER A 244 16.21 -40.34 4.17
C SER A 244 15.72 -39.22 3.25
N THR A 245 14.54 -39.35 2.66
CA THR A 245 13.87 -38.26 1.92
C THR A 245 13.59 -37.07 2.83
N GLN A 246 13.04 -37.28 4.03
CA GLN A 246 12.77 -36.21 5.01
C GLN A 246 14.05 -35.46 5.40
N ALA A 247 15.16 -36.18 5.60
CA ALA A 247 16.45 -35.61 5.95
C ALA A 247 17.10 -34.75 4.85
N LEU A 248 16.68 -34.89 3.59
CA LEU A 248 17.08 -34.01 2.48
C LEU A 248 16.18 -32.77 2.36
N LEU A 249 14.94 -32.83 2.84
CA LEU A 249 13.91 -31.80 2.66
C LEU A 249 13.73 -30.84 3.86
N LYS A 250 14.68 -30.84 4.79
CA LYS A 250 14.70 -30.06 6.06
C LYS A 250 13.97 -28.71 5.98
N GLY A 251 12.75 -28.66 6.51
CA GLY A 251 11.94 -27.43 6.65
C GLY A 251 11.18 -26.96 5.40
N LYS A 252 11.26 -27.67 4.26
CA LYS A 252 10.56 -27.29 3.02
C LYS A 252 9.09 -27.72 2.96
N PHE A 253 8.67 -28.65 3.82
CA PHE A 253 7.31 -29.17 3.91
C PHE A 253 6.90 -29.38 5.37
N ASP A 254 5.59 -29.38 5.63
CA ASP A 254 5.04 -29.71 6.94
C ASP A 254 4.81 -31.23 7.02
N TYR A 255 5.28 -31.87 8.10
CA TYR A 255 5.23 -33.32 8.25
C TYR A 255 4.45 -33.77 9.49
N ARG A 256 3.67 -34.84 9.37
CA ARG A 256 3.16 -35.61 10.50
C ARG A 256 3.97 -36.90 10.63
N ASN A 257 4.64 -37.08 11.77
CA ASN A 257 5.35 -38.33 12.08
C ASN A 257 4.35 -39.47 12.19
N LEU A 258 4.49 -40.52 11.38
CA LEU A 258 3.65 -41.72 11.46
C LEU A 258 4.26 -42.79 12.38
N GLY A 259 5.44 -42.55 12.93
CA GLY A 259 6.16 -43.50 13.78
C GLY A 259 7.05 -44.46 12.99
N VAL A 260 7.46 -45.52 13.68
CA VAL A 260 8.39 -46.55 13.20
C VAL A 260 7.60 -47.82 12.88
N HIS A 261 7.69 -48.28 11.63
CA HIS A 261 6.90 -49.38 11.08
C HIS A 261 7.77 -50.59 10.71
N ASP A 262 7.21 -51.78 10.87
CA ASP A 262 7.83 -53.04 10.46
C ASP A 262 7.33 -53.38 9.04
N LEU A 263 8.17 -53.16 8.03
CA LEU A 263 7.78 -53.22 6.62
C LEU A 263 8.25 -54.53 5.98
N LYS A 264 7.29 -55.34 5.51
CA LYS A 264 7.55 -56.68 4.94
C LYS A 264 8.62 -56.65 3.84
N GLY A 265 9.77 -57.26 4.14
CA GLY A 265 10.92 -57.40 3.25
C GLY A 265 12.04 -56.38 3.46
N ILE A 266 11.92 -55.49 4.44
CA ILE A 266 12.93 -54.51 4.83
C ILE A 266 13.52 -54.94 6.18
N PRO A 267 14.85 -55.11 6.32
CA PRO A 267 15.45 -55.69 7.53
C PRO A 267 15.49 -54.73 8.73
N GLU A 268 15.43 -53.42 8.50
CA GLU A 268 15.36 -52.39 9.54
C GLU A 268 13.94 -51.79 9.62
N LYS A 269 13.52 -51.41 10.83
CA LYS A 269 12.22 -50.75 11.02
C LYS A 269 12.26 -49.33 10.44
N ALA A 270 11.42 -49.07 9.45
CA ALA A 270 11.42 -47.80 8.73
C ALA A 270 10.59 -46.74 9.46
N GLN A 271 11.15 -45.54 9.66
CA GLN A 271 10.38 -44.38 10.11
C GLN A 271 9.71 -43.70 8.91
N ALA A 272 8.42 -43.43 9.03
CA ALA A 272 7.59 -42.85 7.98
C ALA A 272 7.00 -41.48 8.38
N TRP A 273 6.88 -40.58 7.41
CA TRP A 273 6.32 -39.24 7.61
C TRP A 273 5.26 -38.94 6.55
N HIS A 274 4.08 -38.48 6.97
CA HIS A 274 3.06 -37.99 6.05
C HIS A 274 3.31 -36.50 5.75
N VAL A 275 3.46 -36.15 4.47
CA VAL A 275 3.64 -34.78 4.01
C VAL A 275 2.27 -34.11 3.92
N MET A 276 2.07 -33.03 4.68
CA MET A 276 0.78 -32.35 4.78
C MET A 276 0.62 -31.27 3.70
N ARG A 277 1.67 -30.48 3.46
CA ARG A 277 1.72 -29.37 2.49
C ARG A 277 3.16 -28.89 2.29
N ALA A 278 3.41 -28.13 1.23
CA ALA A 278 4.62 -27.30 1.13
C ALA A 278 4.63 -26.25 2.26
N SER A 279 5.78 -26.07 2.91
CA SER A 279 5.92 -25.10 3.98
C SER A 279 6.13 -23.71 3.38
N ARG A 280 5.20 -22.78 3.66
CA ARG A 280 5.38 -21.37 3.29
C ARG A 280 6.28 -20.75 4.34
N VAL A 281 7.54 -20.47 3.99
CA VAL A 281 8.49 -19.82 4.91
C VAL A 281 8.09 -18.36 5.10
N GLU A 282 7.41 -18.06 6.20
CA GLU A 282 6.70 -16.78 6.39
C GLU A 282 7.61 -15.58 6.64
N THR A 283 8.81 -15.75 7.22
CA THR A 283 9.78 -14.63 7.33
C THR A 283 10.74 -14.61 6.15
N ARG A 284 10.96 -13.41 5.60
CA ARG A 284 12.03 -13.17 4.61
C ARG A 284 13.40 -13.58 5.17
N PHE A 285 13.63 -13.43 6.47
CA PHE A 285 14.87 -13.84 7.15
C PHE A 285 15.06 -15.36 7.30
N ALA A 286 14.02 -16.14 7.67
CA ALA A 286 14.16 -17.59 7.75
C ALA A 286 14.40 -18.21 6.37
N ALA A 287 13.79 -17.64 5.33
CA ALA A 287 14.16 -17.97 3.96
C ALA A 287 15.62 -17.59 3.69
N ALA A 288 16.06 -16.37 4.06
CA ALA A 288 17.41 -15.81 3.84
C ALA A 288 18.59 -16.66 4.34
N MET A 289 18.36 -17.68 5.16
CA MET A 289 19.40 -18.33 5.94
C MET A 289 19.73 -19.78 5.57
N GLY A 290 18.84 -20.50 4.89
CA GLY A 290 19.10 -21.88 4.49
C GLY A 290 19.39 -22.83 5.66
N THR A 291 20.06 -23.94 5.39
CA THR A 291 20.14 -25.11 6.32
C THR A 291 21.26 -25.07 7.37
N ARG A 292 22.05 -23.99 7.48
CA ARG A 292 23.07 -23.82 8.53
C ARG A 292 23.16 -22.38 9.03
N LEU A 293 22.49 -22.13 10.16
CA LEU A 293 22.66 -20.92 10.95
C LEU A 293 23.86 -21.03 11.90
N THR A 294 24.58 -19.93 12.07
CA THR A 294 25.51 -19.73 13.19
C THR A 294 24.75 -19.84 14.52
N PRO A 295 25.22 -20.65 15.48
CA PRO A 295 24.55 -20.80 16.77
C PRO A 295 24.54 -19.49 17.56
N LEU A 296 23.40 -19.13 18.14
CA LEU A 296 23.24 -17.90 18.92
C LEU A 296 24.26 -17.87 20.09
N VAL A 297 24.83 -16.70 20.36
CA VAL A 297 25.88 -16.49 21.39
C VAL A 297 25.40 -15.45 22.39
N ASN A 298 25.20 -15.87 23.65
CA ASN A 298 24.89 -15.05 24.81
C ASN A 298 23.73 -14.05 24.57
N ARG A 299 22.54 -14.61 24.37
CA ARG A 299 21.25 -13.91 24.19
C ARG A 299 20.11 -14.57 24.98
N GLU A 300 20.46 -15.37 25.97
CA GLU A 300 19.53 -16.17 26.77
C GLU A 300 18.60 -15.28 27.60
N GLU A 301 19.05 -14.11 28.04
CA GLU A 301 18.20 -13.11 28.74
C GLU A 301 17.14 -12.51 27.81
N GLU A 302 17.53 -12.06 26.61
CA GLU A 302 16.60 -11.49 25.63
C GLU A 302 15.58 -12.53 25.12
N ILE A 303 16.01 -13.78 24.97
CA ILE A 303 15.12 -14.90 24.62
C ILE A 303 14.21 -15.27 25.80
N ALA A 304 14.72 -15.32 27.03
CA ALA A 304 13.90 -15.60 28.21
C ALA A 304 12.80 -14.54 28.42
N LEU A 305 13.11 -13.26 28.18
CA LEU A 305 12.13 -12.18 28.20
C LEU A 305 11.04 -12.38 27.14
N LEU A 306 11.42 -12.68 25.89
CA LEU A 306 10.48 -12.93 24.80
C LEU A 306 9.62 -14.19 25.06
N MET A 307 10.19 -15.25 25.62
CA MET A 307 9.45 -16.46 26.03
C MET A 307 8.49 -16.19 27.19
N GLY A 308 8.85 -15.32 28.14
CA GLY A 308 7.96 -14.87 29.21
C GLY A 308 6.75 -14.09 28.67
N ARG A 309 6.97 -13.22 27.67
CA ARG A 309 5.87 -12.54 26.95
C ARG A 309 5.02 -13.50 26.15
N TRP A 310 5.62 -14.51 25.51
CA TRP A 310 4.87 -15.55 24.81
C TRP A 310 3.97 -16.36 25.76
N GLN A 311 4.41 -16.63 26.99
CA GLN A 311 3.57 -17.33 27.96
C GLN A 311 2.35 -16.48 28.36
N GLN A 312 2.53 -15.20 28.67
CA GLN A 312 1.43 -14.25 28.95
C GLN A 312 0.42 -14.20 27.80
N VAL A 313 0.91 -14.20 26.56
CA VAL A 313 0.08 -14.24 25.35
C VAL A 313 -0.74 -15.54 25.24
N LYS A 314 -0.18 -16.69 25.62
CA LYS A 314 -0.93 -17.95 25.69
C LYS A 314 -1.98 -17.96 26.82
N ASP A 315 -1.74 -17.22 27.88
CA ASP A 315 -2.66 -17.05 29.00
C ASP A 315 -3.77 -16.01 28.70
N GLY A 316 -3.66 -15.27 27.58
CA GLY A 316 -4.66 -14.34 27.04
C GLY A 316 -4.26 -12.86 27.06
N ASP A 317 -3.17 -12.51 27.76
CA ASP A 317 -2.67 -11.15 27.93
C ASP A 317 -1.74 -10.77 26.76
N GLY A 318 -2.25 -9.98 25.81
CA GLY A 318 -1.50 -9.57 24.62
C GLY A 318 -0.29 -8.71 24.95
N GLN A 319 0.83 -8.94 24.26
CA GLN A 319 2.11 -8.29 24.53
C GLN A 319 2.71 -7.67 23.27
N VAL A 320 3.39 -6.53 23.43
CA VAL A 320 4.13 -5.85 22.37
C VAL A 320 5.60 -5.74 22.79
N VAL A 321 6.53 -6.15 21.94
CA VAL A 321 7.97 -6.05 22.20
C VAL A 321 8.66 -5.26 21.10
N VAL A 322 9.19 -4.08 21.43
CA VAL A 322 9.90 -3.19 20.50
C VAL A 322 11.40 -3.39 20.66
N LYS A 323 12.06 -3.89 19.60
CA LYS A 323 13.47 -4.28 19.60
C LYS A 323 14.32 -3.24 18.87
N PHE A 324 15.12 -2.50 19.63
CA PHE A 324 16.08 -1.53 19.10
C PHE A 324 17.49 -2.14 18.99
N GLY A 325 18.26 -1.60 18.04
CA GLY A 325 19.69 -1.87 17.93
C GLY A 325 20.22 -1.65 16.52
N GLU A 326 21.54 -1.70 16.38
CA GLU A 326 22.24 -1.41 15.12
C GLU A 326 21.90 -2.41 13.99
N PRO A 327 22.18 -2.06 12.72
CA PRO A 327 22.17 -3.04 11.62
C PRO A 327 23.14 -4.20 11.91
N GLY A 328 22.71 -5.45 11.69
CA GLY A 328 23.56 -6.63 11.93
C GLY A 328 23.73 -7.07 13.40
N ILE A 329 23.06 -6.42 14.36
CA ILE A 329 23.17 -6.74 15.80
C ILE A 329 22.50 -8.08 16.22
N GLY A 330 21.69 -8.68 15.33
CA GLY A 330 20.97 -9.94 15.58
C GLY A 330 19.46 -9.84 15.78
N LYS A 331 18.82 -8.69 15.49
CA LYS A 331 17.36 -8.47 15.66
C LYS A 331 16.50 -9.59 15.09
N SER A 332 16.70 -9.94 13.81
CA SER A 332 15.96 -10.98 13.09
C SER A 332 16.39 -12.41 13.47
N ARG A 333 17.67 -12.64 13.85
CA ARG A 333 18.13 -13.95 14.36
C ARG A 333 17.43 -14.33 15.67
N ILE A 334 17.25 -13.36 16.59
CA ILE A 334 16.49 -13.56 17.82
C ILE A 334 15.00 -13.82 17.55
N ILE A 335 14.42 -13.25 16.47
CA ILE A 335 13.05 -13.57 16.04
C ILE A 335 12.98 -15.03 15.56
N GLN A 336 13.93 -15.45 14.72
CA GLN A 336 13.99 -16.84 14.25
C GLN A 336 14.23 -17.84 15.39
N GLU A 337 15.09 -17.53 16.37
CA GLU A 337 15.29 -18.35 17.57
C GLU A 337 14.00 -18.51 18.39
N ILE A 338 13.15 -17.46 18.48
CA ILE A 338 11.83 -17.59 19.11
C ILE A 338 10.94 -18.53 18.29
N PHE A 339 10.85 -18.37 16.97
CA PHE A 339 10.08 -19.28 16.11
C PHE A 339 10.57 -20.74 16.19
N GLU A 340 11.88 -20.98 16.24
CA GLU A 340 12.46 -22.30 16.48
C GLU A 340 11.97 -22.89 17.82
N ARG A 341 11.94 -22.09 18.90
CA ARG A 341 11.51 -22.53 20.24
C ARG A 341 10.00 -22.71 20.41
N ILE A 342 9.18 -21.92 19.74
CA ILE A 342 7.70 -22.03 19.79
C ILE A 342 7.14 -22.94 18.68
N SER A 343 7.99 -23.55 17.84
CA SER A 343 7.58 -24.45 16.74
C SER A 343 6.73 -25.66 17.18
N GLY A 344 6.78 -26.05 18.46
CA GLY A 344 5.93 -27.08 19.04
C GLY A 344 4.57 -26.59 19.58
N ASP A 345 4.38 -25.28 19.75
CA ASP A 345 3.12 -24.69 20.21
C ASP A 345 2.19 -24.44 19.01
N ARG A 346 0.87 -24.66 19.18
CA ARG A 346 -0.12 -24.29 18.15
C ARG A 346 -0.30 -22.76 18.13
N HIS A 347 0.29 -22.10 17.13
CA HIS A 347 0.21 -20.66 16.95
C HIS A 347 0.05 -20.27 15.48
N GLY A 348 -0.61 -19.14 15.23
CA GLY A 348 -0.55 -18.46 13.93
C GLY A 348 0.66 -17.53 13.91
N GLN A 349 1.21 -17.30 12.72
CA GLN A 349 2.30 -16.36 12.51
C GLN A 349 1.95 -15.43 11.34
N VAL A 350 2.39 -14.17 11.44
CA VAL A 350 2.30 -13.16 10.39
C VAL A 350 3.60 -12.37 10.40
N SER A 351 4.17 -12.09 9.23
CA SER A 351 5.39 -11.30 9.08
C SER A 351 5.20 -10.19 8.06
N LEU A 352 5.48 -8.97 8.47
CA LEU A 352 5.38 -7.74 7.68
C LEU A 352 6.75 -7.06 7.68
N GLN A 353 7.14 -6.46 6.55
CA GLN A 353 8.45 -5.85 6.36
C GLN A 353 8.29 -4.44 5.80
N CYS A 354 8.78 -3.44 6.51
CA CYS A 354 8.89 -2.07 6.00
C CYS A 354 10.14 -1.94 5.10
N SER A 355 10.12 -0.99 4.17
CA SER A 355 11.12 -0.83 3.12
C SER A 355 11.45 0.65 2.88
N PRO A 356 12.74 1.02 2.70
CA PRO A 356 13.13 2.42 2.51
C PRO A 356 12.55 3.04 1.23
N TYR A 357 12.20 2.22 0.24
CA TYR A 357 11.61 2.66 -1.03
C TYR A 357 10.12 3.04 -0.90
N TYR A 358 9.40 2.37 0.01
CA TYR A 358 7.94 2.45 0.14
C TYR A 358 7.48 3.25 1.38
N THR A 359 8.36 4.10 1.94
CA THR A 359 8.10 5.01 3.10
C THR A 359 6.97 6.03 2.87
N SER A 360 6.34 6.04 1.70
CA SER A 360 5.22 6.90 1.34
C SER A 360 4.18 6.18 0.49
N THR A 361 4.22 4.85 0.44
CA THR A 361 3.24 4.03 -0.26
C THR A 361 2.27 3.49 0.78
N ALA A 362 1.07 4.06 0.83
CA ALA A 362 0.08 3.76 1.87
C ALA A 362 -0.19 2.25 1.97
N PHE A 363 -0.19 1.72 3.20
CA PHE A 363 -0.45 0.32 3.52
C PHE A 363 0.53 -0.73 2.95
N HIS A 364 1.67 -0.33 2.36
CA HIS A 364 2.60 -1.23 1.67
C HIS A 364 2.89 -2.57 2.39
N PRO A 365 3.35 -2.60 3.67
CA PRO A 365 3.62 -3.86 4.37
C PRO A 365 2.40 -4.78 4.51
N PHE A 366 1.19 -4.22 4.60
CA PHE A 366 -0.07 -4.98 4.69
C PHE A 366 -0.52 -5.50 3.32
N VAL A 367 -0.38 -4.69 2.26
CA VAL A 367 -0.63 -5.11 0.87
C VAL A 367 0.23 -6.31 0.51
N GLU A 368 1.52 -6.27 0.80
CA GLU A 368 2.45 -7.36 0.51
C GLU A 368 2.15 -8.62 1.35
N GLN A 369 1.79 -8.47 2.62
CA GLN A 369 1.40 -9.59 3.48
C GLN A 369 0.09 -10.25 3.01
N LEU A 370 -0.89 -9.46 2.57
CA LEU A 370 -2.15 -9.97 2.02
C LEU A 370 -1.95 -10.67 0.67
N LYS A 371 -1.15 -10.10 -0.24
CA LYS A 371 -0.78 -10.78 -1.50
C LYS A 371 -0.14 -12.15 -1.21
N PHE A 372 0.85 -12.19 -0.31
CA PHE A 372 1.55 -13.42 0.08
C PHE A 372 0.63 -14.46 0.73
N SER A 373 -0.29 -14.04 1.61
CA SER A 373 -1.22 -14.96 2.27
C SER A 373 -2.21 -15.58 1.25
N LEU A 374 -2.70 -14.77 0.31
CA LEU A 374 -3.60 -15.18 -0.77
C LEU A 374 -2.87 -15.92 -1.92
N GLY A 375 -1.55 -15.87 -2.00
CA GLY A 375 -0.75 -16.45 -3.09
C GLY A 375 -0.79 -15.65 -4.39
N LEU A 376 -1.03 -14.34 -4.30
CA LEU A 376 -1.13 -13.40 -5.44
C LEU A 376 0.26 -12.90 -5.89
N ASP A 377 1.23 -13.80 -6.01
CA ASP A 377 2.62 -13.49 -6.36
C ASP A 377 2.82 -13.25 -7.89
N ARG A 378 1.74 -13.29 -8.69
CA ARG A 378 1.71 -12.90 -10.12
C ARG A 378 0.68 -11.80 -10.34
N GLU A 379 0.91 -10.93 -11.33
CA GLU A 379 0.15 -9.67 -11.51
C GLU A 379 -1.31 -9.86 -12.01
N ASP A 380 -1.72 -11.08 -12.38
CA ASP A 380 -3.07 -11.42 -12.82
C ASP A 380 -4.05 -11.65 -11.65
N ALA A 381 -4.67 -10.58 -11.17
CA ALA A 381 -5.79 -10.62 -10.23
C ALA A 381 -7.09 -11.12 -10.90
N SER A 382 -7.16 -12.44 -11.15
CA SER A 382 -8.34 -13.10 -11.71
C SER A 382 -9.54 -13.14 -10.74
N ALA A 383 -10.71 -13.56 -11.20
CA ALA A 383 -11.89 -13.76 -10.33
C ALA A 383 -11.65 -14.74 -9.16
N GLN A 384 -10.64 -15.61 -9.28
CA GLN A 384 -10.21 -16.52 -8.21
C GLN A 384 -9.58 -15.76 -7.03
N SER A 385 -9.01 -14.57 -7.25
CA SER A 385 -8.43 -13.70 -6.22
C SER A 385 -9.50 -13.15 -5.25
N LEU A 386 -10.67 -12.81 -5.76
CA LEU A 386 -11.78 -12.29 -4.93
C LEU A 386 -12.36 -13.38 -4.03
N ALA A 387 -12.58 -14.59 -4.55
CA ALA A 387 -13.05 -15.73 -3.75
C ALA A 387 -12.04 -16.15 -2.66
N SER A 388 -10.73 -16.10 -2.98
CA SER A 388 -9.67 -16.32 -1.99
C SER A 388 -9.66 -15.24 -0.91
N LEU A 389 -9.88 -13.97 -1.28
CA LEU A 389 -9.98 -12.85 -0.35
C LEU A 389 -11.18 -13.00 0.61
N GLU A 390 -12.37 -13.31 0.08
CA GLU A 390 -13.57 -13.57 0.87
C GLU A 390 -13.35 -14.73 1.88
N THR A 391 -12.68 -15.79 1.42
CA THR A 391 -12.33 -16.94 2.27
C THR A 391 -11.39 -16.54 3.42
N ALA A 392 -10.38 -15.70 3.15
CA ALA A 392 -9.46 -15.20 4.17
C ALA A 392 -10.16 -14.27 5.18
N ILE A 393 -11.11 -13.46 4.74
CA ILE A 393 -11.93 -12.60 5.61
C ILE A 393 -12.83 -13.45 6.52
N ALA A 394 -13.47 -14.48 5.96
CA ALA A 394 -14.31 -15.42 6.73
C ALA A 394 -13.50 -16.18 7.79
N ALA A 395 -12.29 -16.65 7.45
CA ALA A 395 -11.39 -17.33 8.38
C ALA A 395 -10.93 -16.43 9.54
N ALA A 396 -10.93 -15.11 9.34
CA ALA A 396 -10.68 -14.12 10.38
C ALA A 396 -11.95 -13.62 11.09
N HIS A 397 -13.10 -14.30 10.94
CA HIS A 397 -14.38 -13.89 11.53
C HIS A 397 -14.83 -12.45 11.15
N GLY A 398 -14.44 -11.98 9.96
CA GLY A 398 -14.82 -10.68 9.42
C GLY A 398 -16.16 -10.72 8.68
N ASP A 399 -16.88 -9.59 8.68
CA ASP A 399 -18.05 -9.41 7.81
C ASP A 399 -17.58 -9.25 6.36
N ILE A 400 -17.91 -10.23 5.52
CA ILE A 400 -17.51 -10.26 4.11
C ILE A 400 -18.09 -9.06 3.35
N GLU A 401 -19.36 -8.69 3.59
CA GLU A 401 -20.02 -7.62 2.82
C GLU A 401 -19.40 -6.24 3.08
N GLN A 402 -18.90 -6.02 4.30
CA GLN A 402 -18.24 -4.76 4.67
C GLN A 402 -16.73 -4.76 4.37
N VAL A 403 -16.04 -5.88 4.60
CA VAL A 403 -14.56 -5.94 4.54
C VAL A 403 -14.03 -6.27 3.14
N ALA A 404 -14.71 -7.13 2.38
CA ALA A 404 -14.26 -7.51 1.04
C ALA A 404 -14.09 -6.32 0.07
N PRO A 405 -15.02 -5.35 -0.04
CA PRO A 405 -14.81 -4.19 -0.92
C PRO A 405 -13.64 -3.29 -0.46
N LEU A 406 -13.36 -3.20 0.85
CA LEU A 406 -12.21 -2.45 1.37
C LEU A 406 -10.88 -3.12 1.01
N PHE A 407 -10.74 -4.42 1.27
CA PHE A 407 -9.52 -5.15 0.95
C PHE A 407 -9.34 -5.36 -0.57
N ALA A 408 -10.43 -5.49 -1.34
CA ALA A 408 -10.37 -5.54 -2.79
C ALA A 408 -9.87 -4.22 -3.38
N ALA A 409 -10.38 -3.07 -2.89
CA ALA A 409 -9.87 -1.75 -3.27
C ALA A 409 -8.38 -1.58 -2.89
N LEU A 410 -7.99 -2.00 -1.67
CA LEU A 410 -6.61 -1.97 -1.19
C LEU A 410 -5.65 -2.80 -2.08
N LEU A 411 -6.09 -3.98 -2.51
CA LEU A 411 -5.31 -4.88 -3.37
C LEU A 411 -5.46 -4.60 -4.88
N SER A 412 -6.28 -3.62 -5.26
CA SER A 412 -6.69 -3.36 -6.65
C SER A 412 -7.28 -4.59 -7.36
N ILE A 413 -8.06 -5.40 -6.64
CA ILE A 413 -8.81 -6.56 -7.16
C ILE A 413 -10.18 -6.06 -7.67
N PRO A 414 -10.54 -6.31 -8.94
CA PRO A 414 -11.86 -5.94 -9.46
C PRO A 414 -13.00 -6.71 -8.76
N THR A 415 -14.01 -6.00 -8.25
CA THR A 415 -15.19 -6.60 -7.61
C THR A 415 -16.34 -6.91 -8.57
N GLY A 416 -16.35 -6.30 -9.76
CA GLY A 416 -17.53 -6.27 -10.62
C GLY A 416 -18.76 -5.75 -9.88
N ASP A 417 -19.93 -6.32 -10.19
CA ASP A 417 -21.21 -5.99 -9.55
C ASP A 417 -21.47 -6.75 -8.22
N ARG A 418 -20.48 -7.50 -7.72
CA ARG A 418 -20.64 -8.37 -6.54
C ARG A 418 -20.79 -7.61 -5.23
N TYR A 419 -20.26 -6.38 -5.18
CA TYR A 419 -20.39 -5.45 -4.06
C TYR A 419 -20.87 -4.09 -4.58
N PRO A 420 -21.73 -3.37 -3.83
CA PRO A 420 -22.02 -1.98 -4.15
C PRO A 420 -20.74 -1.14 -4.05
N ARG A 421 -20.69 -0.02 -4.79
CA ARG A 421 -19.61 0.96 -4.59
C ARG A 421 -19.64 1.47 -3.15
N LEU A 422 -18.47 1.58 -2.53
CA LEU A 422 -18.31 2.16 -1.21
C LEU A 422 -18.78 3.63 -1.23
N ASP A 423 -19.90 3.92 -0.57
CA ASP A 423 -20.44 5.27 -0.38
C ASP A 423 -19.71 5.97 0.78
N LEU A 424 -18.38 5.97 0.71
CA LEU A 424 -17.46 6.49 1.72
C LEU A 424 -16.58 7.58 1.12
N SER A 425 -16.29 8.62 1.90
CA SER A 425 -15.23 9.56 1.55
C SER A 425 -13.85 8.87 1.57
N PRO A 426 -12.84 9.33 0.79
CA PRO A 426 -11.51 8.70 0.77
C PRO A 426 -10.88 8.53 2.16
N GLN A 427 -11.06 9.53 3.04
CA GLN A 427 -10.59 9.49 4.43
C GLN A 427 -11.25 8.35 5.21
N GLN A 428 -12.58 8.18 5.11
CA GLN A 428 -13.26 7.07 5.78
C GLN A 428 -12.97 5.72 5.16
N GLN A 429 -12.78 5.63 3.84
CA GLN A 429 -12.37 4.38 3.22
C GLN A 429 -11.00 3.96 3.77
N LYS A 430 -10.07 4.91 3.95
CA LYS A 430 -8.79 4.69 4.65
C LYS A 430 -9.02 4.23 6.09
N ASP A 431 -9.81 4.96 6.89
CA ASP A 431 -10.04 4.67 8.32
C ASP A 431 -10.77 3.32 8.53
N ALA A 432 -11.73 2.99 7.67
CA ALA A 432 -12.41 1.70 7.64
C ALA A 432 -11.46 0.57 7.22
N THR A 433 -10.54 0.82 6.28
CA THR A 433 -9.48 -0.14 5.89
C THR A 433 -8.49 -0.37 7.04
N VAL A 434 -8.08 0.69 7.75
CA VAL A 434 -7.26 0.61 8.98
C VAL A 434 -7.98 -0.26 10.02
N ALA A 435 -9.24 0.03 10.31
CA ALA A 435 -10.03 -0.75 11.27
C ALA A 435 -10.23 -2.21 10.83
N ALA A 436 -10.44 -2.46 9.55
CA ALA A 436 -10.60 -3.80 8.98
C ALA A 436 -9.30 -4.62 9.06
N LEU A 437 -8.14 -4.02 8.76
CA LEU A 437 -6.83 -4.66 8.92
C LEU A 437 -6.56 -5.06 10.39
N VAL A 438 -6.82 -4.15 11.34
CA VAL A 438 -6.68 -4.47 12.77
C VAL A 438 -7.66 -5.57 13.20
N ASN A 439 -8.94 -5.45 12.81
CA ASN A 439 -9.97 -6.43 13.14
C ASN A 439 -9.67 -7.82 12.54
N HIS A 440 -9.03 -7.89 11.37
CA HIS A 440 -8.58 -9.14 10.76
C HIS A 440 -7.56 -9.87 11.67
N PHE A 441 -6.53 -9.18 12.19
CA PHE A 441 -5.59 -9.78 13.13
C PHE A 441 -6.24 -10.17 14.48
N LEU A 442 -7.11 -9.30 15.03
CA LEU A 442 -7.87 -9.59 16.25
C LEU A 442 -8.85 -10.78 16.08
N GLY A 443 -9.28 -11.03 14.84
CA GLY A 443 -10.16 -12.12 14.44
C GLY A 443 -9.42 -13.45 14.29
N LEU A 444 -8.28 -13.46 13.60
CA LEU A 444 -7.38 -14.63 13.50
C LEU A 444 -6.95 -15.13 14.89
N ALA A 445 -6.70 -14.21 15.83
CA ALA A 445 -6.32 -14.52 17.20
C ALA A 445 -7.44 -15.13 18.08
N ARG A 446 -8.65 -15.37 17.54
CA ARG A 446 -9.73 -16.06 18.28
C ARG A 446 -9.55 -17.57 18.33
N GLU A 447 -8.99 -18.16 17.27
CA GLU A 447 -8.84 -19.62 17.14
C GLU A 447 -7.56 -20.17 17.79
N MET A 448 -6.50 -19.35 17.82
CA MET A 448 -5.19 -19.70 18.35
C MET A 448 -4.35 -18.45 18.59
N PRO A 449 -3.36 -18.49 19.50
CA PRO A 449 -2.44 -17.38 19.72
C PRO A 449 -1.68 -16.99 18.45
N LEU A 450 -1.47 -15.69 18.24
CA LEU A 450 -0.94 -15.10 17.00
C LEU A 450 0.38 -14.35 17.28
N VAL A 451 1.43 -14.65 16.52
CA VAL A 451 2.70 -13.88 16.55
C VAL A 451 2.79 -13.00 15.31
N ILE A 452 2.75 -11.68 15.50
CA ILE A 452 2.85 -10.69 14.42
C ILE A 452 4.23 -10.04 14.49
N VAL A 453 5.03 -10.19 13.44
CA VAL A 453 6.35 -9.56 13.34
C VAL A 453 6.28 -8.39 12.38
N PHE A 454 6.73 -7.21 12.81
CA PHE A 454 7.00 -6.07 11.94
C PHE A 454 8.51 -5.80 11.90
N GLU A 455 9.15 -6.05 10.76
CA GLU A 455 10.56 -5.78 10.55
C GLU A 455 10.83 -4.38 9.97
N ASP A 456 11.85 -3.71 10.52
CA ASP A 456 12.38 -2.41 10.10
C ASP A 456 11.37 -1.23 10.15
N LEU A 457 10.58 -1.13 11.22
CA LEU A 457 9.50 -0.14 11.42
C LEU A 457 9.88 1.34 11.29
N HIS A 458 11.17 1.64 11.35
CA HIS A 458 11.72 2.98 11.07
C HIS A 458 11.53 3.44 9.61
N TRP A 459 11.05 2.56 8.72
CA TRP A 459 10.67 2.85 7.33
C TRP A 459 9.16 2.72 7.06
N ILE A 460 8.31 2.71 8.09
CA ILE A 460 6.86 2.61 7.90
C ILE A 460 6.29 3.87 7.22
N ASP A 461 5.33 3.68 6.31
CA ASP A 461 4.52 4.77 5.75
C ASP A 461 3.50 5.31 6.78
N PRO A 462 3.08 6.59 6.69
CA PRO A 462 2.16 7.21 7.65
C PRO A 462 0.86 6.42 7.85
N THR A 463 0.23 5.93 6.78
CA THR A 463 -1.04 5.21 6.85
C THR A 463 -0.90 3.82 7.47
N SER A 464 0.16 3.05 7.14
CA SER A 464 0.46 1.80 7.83
C SER A 464 0.73 1.99 9.32
N ARG A 465 1.32 3.14 9.71
CA ARG A 465 1.54 3.45 11.13
C ARG A 465 0.22 3.51 11.88
N GLU A 466 -0.81 4.16 11.33
CA GLU A 466 -2.15 4.21 11.96
C GLU A 466 -2.72 2.81 12.27
N VAL A 467 -2.47 1.81 11.43
CA VAL A 467 -2.85 0.40 11.67
C VAL A 467 -2.13 -0.18 12.89
N ILE A 468 -0.85 0.16 13.09
CA ILE A 468 -0.04 -0.37 14.20
C ILE A 468 -0.36 0.35 15.51
N ASP A 469 -0.50 1.68 15.49
CA ASP A 469 -0.94 2.46 16.65
C ASP A 469 -2.29 1.88 17.15
N LEU A 470 -3.28 1.69 16.26
CA LEU A 470 -4.57 1.09 16.61
C LEU A 470 -4.50 -0.40 17.02
N LEU A 471 -3.59 -1.19 16.44
CA LEU A 471 -3.38 -2.58 16.83
C LEU A 471 -2.81 -2.65 18.25
N VAL A 472 -1.78 -1.86 18.56
CA VAL A 472 -1.14 -1.83 19.88
C VAL A 472 -2.12 -1.45 20.98
N ASP A 473 -3.03 -0.51 20.72
CA ASP A 473 -4.09 -0.15 21.67
C ASP A 473 -5.09 -1.29 21.94
N ARG A 474 -5.29 -2.20 20.97
CA ARG A 474 -6.33 -3.25 21.03
C ARG A 474 -5.83 -4.65 21.38
N VAL A 475 -4.52 -4.91 21.37
CA VAL A 475 -3.98 -6.26 21.67
C VAL A 475 -4.07 -6.68 23.13
N GLN A 476 -4.15 -5.75 24.10
CA GLN A 476 -3.97 -6.03 25.54
C GLN A 476 -4.77 -7.26 26.06
N ASN A 477 -6.01 -7.44 25.59
CA ASN A 477 -6.90 -8.54 26.02
C ASN A 477 -7.11 -9.58 24.91
N ARG A 478 -6.07 -9.87 24.11
CA ARG A 478 -6.08 -10.86 23.03
C ARG A 478 -4.78 -11.68 23.07
N PRO A 479 -4.80 -12.96 22.66
CA PRO A 479 -3.60 -13.79 22.60
C PRO A 479 -2.75 -13.41 21.36
N ILE A 480 -2.20 -12.20 21.35
CA ILE A 480 -1.35 -11.67 20.29
C ILE A 480 -0.01 -11.22 20.86
N LEU A 481 1.09 -11.75 20.30
CA LEU A 481 2.45 -11.26 20.51
C LEU A 481 2.88 -10.43 19.32
N VAL A 482 3.02 -9.11 19.49
CA VAL A 482 3.54 -8.22 18.45
C VAL A 482 5.05 -8.00 18.69
N ILE A 483 5.89 -8.36 17.74
CA ILE A 483 7.34 -8.14 17.80
C ILE A 483 7.75 -7.14 16.72
N ILE A 484 8.21 -5.96 17.15
CA ILE A 484 8.63 -4.86 16.28
C ILE A 484 10.16 -4.78 16.26
N THR A 485 10.79 -4.59 15.10
CA THR A 485 12.21 -4.22 15.00
C THR A 485 12.39 -2.82 14.45
N ALA A 486 13.25 -2.02 15.08
CA ALA A 486 13.48 -0.62 14.70
C ALA A 486 14.93 -0.16 14.97
N ARG A 487 15.27 1.03 14.46
CA ARG A 487 16.47 1.78 14.87
C ARG A 487 16.12 2.70 16.03
N SER A 488 17.13 3.09 16.82
CA SER A 488 16.99 3.98 17.99
C SER A 488 16.41 5.37 17.68
N GLU A 489 16.39 5.78 16.41
CA GLU A 489 15.77 7.02 15.93
C GLU A 489 14.22 6.94 15.93
N PHE A 490 13.64 5.74 15.88
CA PHE A 490 12.19 5.56 15.88
C PHE A 490 11.62 5.74 17.29
N GLN A 491 10.67 6.67 17.45
CA GLN A 491 9.97 6.92 18.70
C GLN A 491 8.50 6.44 18.62
N PRO A 492 8.15 5.32 19.29
CA PRO A 492 6.77 4.86 19.40
C PRO A 492 5.91 5.81 20.24
N SER A 493 4.65 6.02 19.83
CA SER A 493 3.65 6.79 20.60
C SER A 493 3.27 6.08 21.91
N TRP A 494 3.35 4.74 21.91
CA TRP A 494 2.79 3.83 22.92
C TRP A 494 3.80 3.34 23.98
N ASN A 495 4.94 4.02 24.16
CA ASN A 495 5.96 3.63 25.14
C ASN A 495 5.47 3.59 26.61
N ALA A 496 4.33 4.22 26.91
CA ALA A 496 3.76 4.30 28.26
C ALA A 496 2.81 3.13 28.61
N HIS A 497 2.44 2.28 27.64
CA HIS A 497 1.45 1.21 27.88
C HIS A 497 2.09 0.02 28.61
N SER A 498 1.40 -0.53 29.60
CA SER A 498 1.94 -1.59 30.47
C SER A 498 2.25 -2.92 29.77
N HIS A 499 1.60 -3.20 28.63
CA HIS A 499 1.83 -4.38 27.77
C HIS A 499 2.91 -4.16 26.69
N VAL A 500 3.57 -2.99 26.68
CA VAL A 500 4.66 -2.67 25.76
C VAL A 500 6.00 -2.83 26.48
N THR A 501 6.91 -3.63 25.92
CA THR A 501 8.27 -3.85 26.45
C THR A 501 9.31 -3.40 25.44
N THR A 502 10.19 -2.49 25.85
CA THR A 502 11.34 -2.06 25.03
C THR A 502 12.56 -2.93 25.31
N LEU A 503 13.18 -3.47 24.25
CA LEU A 503 14.38 -4.31 24.33
C LEU A 503 15.50 -3.72 23.47
N VAL A 504 16.59 -3.26 24.10
CA VAL A 504 17.74 -2.68 23.40
C VAL A 504 18.85 -3.73 23.29
N LEU A 505 19.23 -4.10 22.06
CA LEU A 505 20.27 -5.08 21.82
C LEU A 505 21.66 -4.42 21.81
N ASN A 506 22.47 -4.77 22.81
CA ASN A 506 23.83 -4.27 22.97
C ASN A 506 24.85 -5.06 22.13
N ARG A 507 26.03 -4.48 21.87
CA ARG A 507 27.14 -5.16 21.18
C ARG A 507 27.77 -6.24 22.04
N LEU A 508 28.42 -7.23 21.42
CA LEU A 508 29.05 -8.34 22.13
C LEU A 508 30.30 -7.89 22.90
N SER A 509 30.43 -8.37 24.15
CA SER A 509 31.63 -8.21 24.97
C SER A 509 32.81 -9.01 24.38
N ARG A 510 34.05 -8.59 24.66
CA ARG A 510 35.27 -9.15 24.01
C ARG A 510 35.35 -10.68 24.04
N GLN A 511 34.98 -11.32 25.16
CA GLN A 511 34.98 -12.78 25.32
C GLN A 511 34.01 -13.47 24.35
N LEU A 512 32.82 -12.90 24.16
CA LEU A 512 31.77 -13.42 23.27
C LEU A 512 32.12 -13.25 21.80
N ARG A 513 32.88 -12.20 21.46
CA ARG A 513 33.41 -11.99 20.11
C ARG A 513 34.32 -13.16 19.69
N THR A 514 35.23 -13.59 20.57
CA THR A 514 36.08 -14.77 20.36
C THR A 514 35.24 -16.02 20.08
N THR A 515 34.28 -16.34 20.96
CA THR A 515 33.43 -17.52 20.81
C THR A 515 32.63 -17.52 19.51
N LEU A 516 32.16 -16.36 19.03
CA LEU A 516 31.46 -16.26 17.75
C LEU A 516 32.42 -16.52 16.57
N VAL A 517 33.62 -15.94 16.57
CA VAL A 517 34.64 -16.16 15.52
C VAL A 517 35.02 -17.65 15.43
N GLU A 518 35.27 -18.31 16.56
CA GLU A 518 35.58 -19.74 16.62
C GLU A 518 34.41 -20.60 16.10
N ARG A 519 33.16 -20.27 16.45
CA ARG A 519 31.97 -20.96 15.94
C ARG A 519 31.76 -20.77 14.44
N VAL A 520 32.03 -19.58 13.90
CA VAL A 520 31.95 -19.28 12.46
C VAL A 520 33.02 -20.06 11.69
N ALA A 521 34.24 -20.14 12.24
CA ALA A 521 35.35 -20.88 11.63
C ALA A 521 35.18 -22.41 11.71
N GLY A 522 34.43 -22.91 12.69
CA GLY A 522 34.24 -24.35 12.94
C GLY A 522 35.51 -25.10 13.39
N ARG A 523 36.64 -24.40 13.49
CA ARG A 523 37.98 -24.89 13.81
C ARG A 523 38.80 -23.78 14.47
N GLU A 524 39.87 -24.18 15.17
CA GLU A 524 40.78 -23.23 15.83
C GLU A 524 41.52 -22.35 14.80
N LEU A 525 41.47 -21.03 15.00
CA LEU A 525 42.17 -20.01 14.23
C LEU A 525 43.42 -19.50 15.00
N PRO A 526 44.47 -19.02 14.31
CA PRO A 526 45.61 -18.37 14.98
C PRO A 526 45.16 -17.15 15.80
N LYS A 527 45.74 -16.95 16.99
CA LYS A 527 45.31 -15.90 17.93
C LYS A 527 45.43 -14.51 17.34
N GLU A 528 46.47 -14.27 16.56
CA GLU A 528 46.77 -13.02 15.87
C GLU A 528 45.66 -12.66 14.87
N VAL A 529 45.05 -13.66 14.23
CA VAL A 529 43.92 -13.51 13.31
C VAL A 529 42.64 -13.17 14.08
N VAL A 530 42.40 -13.88 15.18
CA VAL A 530 41.21 -13.67 16.03
C VAL A 530 41.21 -12.28 16.68
N GLU A 531 42.37 -11.81 17.19
CA GLU A 531 42.47 -10.47 17.77
C GLU A 531 42.24 -9.37 16.73
N GLU A 532 42.82 -9.49 15.53
CA GLU A 532 42.61 -8.54 14.42
C GLU A 532 41.13 -8.46 13.98
N ILE A 533 40.44 -9.62 13.91
CA ILE A 533 39.00 -9.67 13.63
C ILE A 533 38.19 -8.99 14.75
N ILE A 534 38.52 -9.22 16.02
CA ILE A 534 37.81 -8.63 17.17
C ILE A 534 37.97 -7.11 17.25
N VAL A 535 39.15 -6.59 16.89
CA VAL A 535 39.45 -5.15 16.86
C VAL A 535 38.65 -4.45 15.76
N LYS A 536 38.58 -5.01 14.55
CA LYS A 536 37.97 -4.34 13.37
C LYS A 536 36.45 -4.42 13.28
N THR A 537 35.81 -5.29 14.05
CA THR A 537 34.36 -5.56 13.97
C THR A 537 33.53 -4.88 15.05
N ASP A 538 34.19 -4.25 16.02
CA ASP A 538 33.63 -3.49 17.15
C ASP A 538 32.50 -4.19 17.95
N GLY A 539 32.37 -5.51 17.81
CA GLY A 539 31.41 -6.34 18.56
C GLY A 539 30.02 -6.49 17.93
N VAL A 540 29.84 -6.09 16.66
CA VAL A 540 28.60 -6.38 15.92
C VAL A 540 28.66 -7.83 15.41
N PRO A 541 27.70 -8.72 15.77
CA PRO A 541 27.71 -10.14 15.39
C PRO A 541 27.88 -10.40 13.89
N LEU A 542 27.14 -9.69 13.03
CA LEU A 542 27.27 -9.87 11.59
C LEU A 542 28.67 -9.49 11.08
N PHE A 543 29.33 -8.51 11.70
CA PHE A 543 30.65 -8.07 11.25
C PHE A 543 31.71 -9.12 11.61
N LEU A 544 31.58 -9.72 12.81
CA LEU A 544 32.40 -10.86 13.23
C LEU A 544 32.22 -12.05 12.28
N GLU A 545 30.98 -12.39 11.92
CA GLU A 545 30.68 -13.47 10.99
C GLU A 545 31.26 -13.22 9.59
N GLU A 546 30.96 -12.07 8.98
CA GLU A 546 31.38 -11.77 7.60
C GLU A 546 32.89 -11.56 7.48
N LEU A 547 33.55 -10.92 8.46
CA LEU A 547 35.00 -10.76 8.43
C LEU A 547 35.72 -12.10 8.63
N THR A 548 35.19 -12.98 9.48
CA THR A 548 35.72 -14.34 9.65
C THR A 548 35.60 -15.15 8.36
N LYS A 549 34.44 -15.14 7.68
CA LYS A 549 34.29 -15.76 6.34
C LYS A 549 35.27 -15.17 5.33
N THR A 550 35.38 -13.85 5.26
CA THR A 550 36.30 -13.13 4.33
C THR A 550 37.77 -13.57 4.49
N VAL A 551 38.16 -13.93 5.72
CA VAL A 551 39.49 -14.46 6.07
C VAL A 551 39.63 -15.95 5.76
N LEU A 552 38.60 -16.78 6.01
CA LEU A 552 38.59 -18.20 5.64
C LEU A 552 38.60 -18.41 4.10
N GLU A 553 37.89 -17.55 3.37
CA GLU A 553 37.88 -17.45 1.91
C GLU A 553 39.19 -16.87 1.34
N SER A 554 40.15 -16.48 2.19
CA SER A 554 41.45 -16.00 1.75
C SER A 554 42.49 -17.12 1.77
N ASN A 555 43.35 -17.18 0.75
CA ASN A 555 44.43 -18.16 0.64
C ASN A 555 45.55 -17.99 1.72
N LEU A 556 45.33 -17.15 2.74
CA LEU A 556 46.23 -16.87 3.86
C LEU A 556 46.21 -17.96 4.93
N LEU A 557 45.18 -18.82 4.95
CA LEU A 557 45.06 -19.93 5.88
C LEU A 557 45.10 -21.27 5.14
N THR A 558 45.87 -22.22 5.68
CA THR A 558 45.84 -23.63 5.26
C THR A 558 45.44 -24.51 6.44
N GLU A 559 44.61 -25.52 6.19
CA GLU A 559 44.28 -26.51 7.22
C GLU A 559 45.48 -27.45 7.44
N ARG A 560 45.88 -27.63 8.71
CA ARG A 560 46.79 -28.70 9.11
C ARG A 560 46.35 -29.29 10.45
N HIS A 561 46.12 -30.60 10.51
CA HIS A 561 45.72 -31.33 11.72
C HIS A 561 44.45 -30.75 12.39
N GLY A 562 43.42 -30.41 11.60
CA GLY A 562 42.11 -29.95 12.11
C GLY A 562 42.07 -28.50 12.61
N ARG A 563 43.16 -27.74 12.46
CA ARG A 563 43.26 -26.30 12.79
C ARG A 563 43.78 -25.50 11.61
N TYR A 564 43.49 -24.21 11.57
CA TYR A 564 44.00 -23.31 10.55
C TYR A 564 45.39 -22.77 10.94
N VAL A 565 46.29 -22.75 9.97
CA VAL A 565 47.66 -22.24 10.12
C VAL A 565 47.96 -21.26 9.00
N LEU A 566 48.72 -20.20 9.28
CA LEU A 566 49.07 -19.19 8.28
C LEU A 566 49.96 -19.78 7.17
N SER A 567 49.61 -19.49 5.93
CA SER A 567 50.36 -19.89 4.72
C SER A 567 51.71 -19.19 4.57
N GLY A 568 52.01 -18.18 5.39
CA GLY A 568 53.21 -17.36 5.35
C GLY A 568 53.32 -16.39 6.53
N PRO A 569 54.32 -15.50 6.58
CA PRO A 569 54.48 -14.55 7.67
C PRO A 569 53.32 -13.54 7.73
N TRP A 570 52.77 -13.32 8.93
CA TRP A 570 51.70 -12.35 9.17
C TRP A 570 52.20 -10.91 8.90
N ARG A 571 51.87 -10.38 7.72
CA ARG A 571 52.02 -8.96 7.40
C ARG A 571 50.67 -8.29 7.64
N GLN A 572 50.66 -7.00 8.02
CA GLN A 572 49.45 -6.21 8.35
C GLN A 572 48.57 -5.86 7.12
N LEU A 573 48.52 -6.73 6.11
CA LEU A 573 47.80 -6.60 4.85
C LEU A 573 47.08 -7.94 4.58
N ALA A 574 45.80 -8.01 4.22
CA ALA A 574 44.84 -6.94 3.95
C ALA A 574 43.47 -7.31 4.53
N ILE A 575 43.37 -7.44 5.86
CA ILE A 575 42.06 -7.55 6.51
C ILE A 575 41.37 -6.18 6.40
N PRO A 576 40.20 -6.09 5.72
CA PRO A 576 39.50 -4.84 5.48
C PRO A 576 39.24 -4.05 6.77
N ALA A 577 39.42 -2.73 6.72
CA ALA A 577 39.38 -1.88 7.90
C ALA A 577 37.96 -1.71 8.49
N THR A 578 36.93 -1.82 7.64
CA THR A 578 35.52 -1.74 8.00
C THR A 578 34.71 -2.91 7.41
N LEU A 579 33.47 -3.11 7.89
CA LEU A 579 32.54 -4.06 7.26
C LEU A 579 32.37 -3.76 5.77
N THR A 580 32.20 -2.49 5.40
CA THR A 580 31.99 -2.10 4.00
C THR A 580 33.16 -2.54 3.13
N ASP A 581 34.39 -2.39 3.61
CA ASP A 581 35.59 -2.88 2.94
C ASP A 581 35.60 -4.42 2.86
N SER A 582 35.03 -5.13 3.85
CA SER A 582 34.92 -6.59 3.86
C SER A 582 33.91 -7.11 2.83
N LEU A 583 32.73 -6.48 2.78
CA LEU A 583 31.71 -6.81 1.78
C LEU A 583 32.17 -6.41 0.38
N MET A 584 32.91 -5.30 0.23
CA MET A 584 33.64 -4.97 -0.99
C MET A 584 34.65 -6.04 -1.36
N ALA A 585 35.52 -6.48 -0.43
CA ALA A 585 36.52 -7.49 -0.72
C ALA A 585 35.93 -8.87 -1.10
N ARG A 586 34.72 -9.21 -0.63
CA ARG A 586 33.97 -10.39 -1.11
C ARG A 586 33.37 -10.14 -2.51
N LEU A 587 32.75 -8.98 -2.74
CA LEU A 587 32.20 -8.60 -4.05
C LEU A 587 33.28 -8.42 -5.15
N ASP A 588 34.48 -7.97 -4.80
CA ASP A 588 35.61 -7.83 -5.74
C ASP A 588 36.16 -9.20 -6.18
N ARG A 589 36.15 -10.20 -5.30
CA ARG A 589 36.51 -11.59 -5.64
C ARG A 589 35.53 -12.24 -6.62
N MET A 590 34.32 -11.69 -6.79
CA MET A 590 33.37 -12.15 -7.81
C MET A 590 33.78 -11.76 -9.24
N GLY A 591 34.81 -10.91 -9.41
CA GLY A 591 35.35 -10.53 -10.71
C GLY A 591 34.26 -9.98 -11.66
N PRO A 592 34.02 -10.59 -12.84
CA PRO A 592 32.99 -10.13 -13.77
C PRO A 592 31.56 -10.21 -13.19
N PHE A 593 31.28 -11.18 -12.32
CA PHE A 593 29.95 -11.41 -11.74
C PHE A 593 29.52 -10.28 -10.78
N LYS A 594 30.47 -9.46 -10.29
CA LYS A 594 30.18 -8.26 -9.48
C LYS A 594 29.18 -7.33 -10.17
N ARG A 595 29.19 -7.22 -11.50
CA ARG A 595 28.27 -6.34 -12.25
C ARG A 595 26.81 -6.77 -12.09
N ILE A 596 26.52 -8.06 -12.03
CA ILE A 596 25.16 -8.58 -11.82
C ILE A 596 24.66 -8.25 -10.42
N ALA A 597 25.51 -8.40 -9.39
CA ALA A 597 25.19 -7.95 -8.03
C ALA A 597 24.97 -6.42 -7.95
N GLN A 598 25.76 -5.61 -8.66
CA GLN A 598 25.54 -4.16 -8.75
C GLN A 598 24.20 -3.79 -9.38
N ILE A 599 23.81 -4.46 -10.48
CA ILE A 599 22.54 -4.22 -11.16
C ILE A 599 21.37 -4.62 -10.26
N GLY A 600 21.39 -5.85 -9.71
CA GLY A 600 20.39 -6.32 -8.75
C GLY A 600 20.22 -5.35 -7.57
N ALA A 601 21.32 -4.86 -7.00
CA ALA A 601 21.29 -3.92 -5.88
C ALA A 601 20.71 -2.53 -6.23
N THR A 602 20.72 -2.16 -7.52
CA THR A 602 20.12 -0.92 -8.04
C THR A 602 18.63 -1.10 -8.37
N ILE A 603 18.21 -2.32 -8.74
CA ILE A 603 16.78 -2.68 -8.88
C ILE A 603 16.12 -2.69 -7.49
N GLY A 604 16.73 -3.34 -6.50
CA GLY A 604 16.23 -3.37 -5.14
C GLY A 604 16.90 -4.44 -4.25
N ARG A 605 16.31 -4.69 -3.08
CA ARG A 605 16.74 -5.80 -2.22
C ARG A 605 16.34 -7.17 -2.79
N GLU A 606 15.21 -7.19 -3.49
CA GLU A 606 14.61 -8.33 -4.15
C GLU A 606 14.34 -7.95 -5.60
N PHE A 607 14.56 -8.88 -6.53
CA PHE A 607 14.38 -8.67 -7.97
C PHE A 607 14.08 -10.01 -8.67
N SER A 608 13.25 -9.99 -9.71
CA SER A 608 13.01 -11.16 -10.55
C SER A 608 14.15 -11.38 -11.54
N TYR A 609 14.32 -12.64 -11.97
CA TYR A 609 15.22 -12.98 -13.09
C TYR A 609 14.90 -12.14 -14.34
N GLU A 610 13.62 -12.01 -14.66
CA GLU A 610 13.10 -11.25 -15.80
C GLU A 610 13.54 -9.78 -15.77
N THR A 611 13.29 -9.06 -14.66
CA THR A 611 13.69 -7.65 -14.53
C THR A 611 15.21 -7.50 -14.60
N LEU A 612 15.97 -8.40 -13.94
CA LEU A 612 17.43 -8.38 -14.00
C LEU A 612 17.94 -8.59 -15.44
N HIS A 613 17.39 -9.56 -16.17
CA HIS A 613 17.75 -9.85 -17.55
C HIS A 613 17.49 -8.65 -18.47
N ALA A 614 16.31 -8.04 -18.38
CA ALA A 614 15.93 -6.87 -19.17
C ALA A 614 16.78 -5.61 -18.89
N VAL A 615 17.23 -5.43 -17.63
CA VAL A 615 18.11 -4.31 -17.24
C VAL A 615 19.57 -4.59 -17.59
N ALA A 616 20.05 -5.83 -17.40
CA ALA A 616 21.46 -6.19 -17.59
C ALA A 616 21.89 -6.27 -19.05
N ASN A 617 20.96 -6.56 -19.98
CA ASN A 617 21.22 -6.70 -21.42
C ASN A 617 22.47 -7.59 -21.71
N THR A 618 22.53 -8.71 -20.99
CA THR A 618 23.66 -9.66 -20.94
C THR A 618 23.10 -11.05 -21.27
N PRO A 619 23.81 -11.95 -21.97
CA PRO A 619 23.29 -13.28 -22.33
C PRO A 619 22.86 -14.08 -21.10
N ALA A 620 21.73 -14.78 -21.20
CA ALA A 620 21.12 -15.57 -20.12
C ALA A 620 22.13 -16.49 -19.39
N GLU A 621 22.94 -17.25 -20.15
CA GLU A 621 23.99 -18.13 -19.62
C GLU A 621 24.96 -17.42 -18.66
N GLN A 622 25.32 -16.17 -18.94
CA GLN A 622 26.24 -15.38 -18.11
C GLN A 622 25.54 -14.83 -16.87
N ILE A 623 24.25 -14.50 -16.98
CA ILE A 623 23.43 -14.07 -15.85
C ILE A 623 23.22 -15.26 -14.89
N GLU A 624 22.87 -16.44 -15.39
CA GLU A 624 22.70 -17.65 -14.60
C GLU A 624 24.01 -18.09 -13.92
N ALA A 625 25.13 -18.11 -14.66
CA ALA A 625 26.44 -18.40 -14.09
C ALA A 625 26.81 -17.42 -12.95
N ALA A 626 26.49 -16.12 -13.11
CA ALA A 626 26.71 -15.10 -12.10
C ALA A 626 25.80 -15.29 -10.87
N LEU A 627 24.52 -15.58 -11.08
CA LEU A 627 23.54 -15.79 -10.01
C LEU A 627 23.89 -17.03 -9.18
N ASN A 628 24.27 -18.14 -9.83
CA ASN A 628 24.75 -19.35 -9.16
C ASN A 628 26.01 -19.06 -8.34
N HIS A 629 27.01 -18.34 -8.88
CA HIS A 629 28.21 -17.94 -8.12
C HIS A 629 27.89 -17.03 -6.92
N LEU A 630 26.95 -16.09 -7.06
CA LEU A 630 26.54 -15.20 -5.97
C LEU A 630 25.74 -15.94 -4.88
N GLU A 631 25.04 -17.02 -5.25
CA GLU A 631 24.33 -17.93 -4.34
C GLU A 631 25.29 -18.89 -3.62
N GLU A 632 26.25 -19.50 -4.34
CA GLU A 632 27.34 -20.30 -3.77
C GLU A 632 28.20 -19.49 -2.77
N ALA A 633 28.49 -18.22 -3.10
CA ALA A 633 29.15 -17.28 -2.20
C ALA A 633 28.25 -16.81 -1.03
N GLY A 634 26.97 -17.19 -1.00
CA GLY A 634 26.00 -16.84 0.03
C GLY A 634 25.70 -15.34 0.13
N LEU A 635 25.89 -14.59 -0.96
CA LEU A 635 25.64 -13.14 -1.04
C LEU A 635 24.19 -12.83 -1.37
N ILE A 636 23.62 -13.62 -2.28
CA ILE A 636 22.19 -13.64 -2.61
C ILE A 636 21.61 -15.02 -2.29
N MET A 637 20.31 -15.16 -2.53
CA MET A 637 19.63 -16.44 -2.65
C MET A 637 18.59 -16.39 -3.76
N ARG A 638 18.20 -17.58 -4.20
CA ARG A 638 17.09 -17.84 -5.10
C ARG A 638 15.85 -18.37 -4.37
N ARG A 639 14.67 -17.98 -4.84
CA ARG A 639 13.38 -18.63 -4.57
C ARG A 639 12.74 -18.99 -5.91
N GLY A 640 12.25 -20.21 -6.06
CA GLY A 640 11.71 -20.70 -7.32
C GLY A 640 12.78 -20.98 -8.38
N HIS A 641 12.34 -21.17 -9.61
CA HIS A 641 13.18 -21.59 -10.75
C HIS A 641 12.95 -20.63 -11.93
N PRO A 642 14.00 -20.24 -12.70
CA PRO A 642 13.83 -19.39 -13.87
C PRO A 642 12.80 -19.98 -14.86
N PRO A 643 11.98 -19.14 -15.53
CA PRO A 643 11.99 -17.67 -15.49
C PRO A 643 11.38 -17.07 -14.21
N ASP A 644 10.56 -17.82 -13.48
CA ASP A 644 9.80 -17.37 -12.29
C ASP A 644 10.66 -17.26 -11.00
N ALA A 645 11.99 -17.19 -11.13
CA ALA A 645 12.90 -17.08 -9.98
C ALA A 645 12.97 -15.65 -9.43
N LEU A 646 12.76 -15.52 -8.12
CA LEU A 646 13.02 -14.32 -7.34
C LEU A 646 14.35 -14.44 -6.62
N TYR A 647 15.18 -13.40 -6.73
CA TYR A 647 16.46 -13.32 -6.03
C TYR A 647 16.41 -12.25 -4.94
N SER A 648 17.11 -12.49 -3.85
CA SER A 648 17.15 -11.59 -2.70
C SER A 648 18.55 -11.46 -2.12
N PHE A 649 18.95 -10.24 -1.73
CA PHE A 649 20.17 -10.06 -0.95
C PHE A 649 19.98 -10.58 0.48
N LYS A 650 20.86 -11.50 0.89
CA LYS A 650 20.86 -12.09 2.24
C LYS A 650 20.89 -11.01 3.33
N HIS A 651 21.63 -9.93 3.09
CA HIS A 651 21.70 -8.77 3.98
C HIS A 651 21.64 -7.44 3.21
N VAL A 652 20.89 -6.46 3.73
CA VAL A 652 20.84 -5.07 3.23
C VAL A 652 22.24 -4.44 3.11
N MET A 653 23.18 -4.80 3.98
CA MET A 653 24.54 -4.28 3.89
C MET A 653 25.31 -4.80 2.66
N ILE A 654 24.99 -5.99 2.14
CA ILE A 654 25.55 -6.48 0.87
C ILE A 654 24.96 -5.69 -0.31
N GLN A 655 23.64 -5.47 -0.32
CA GLN A 655 22.98 -4.62 -1.32
C GLN A 655 23.57 -3.21 -1.32
N ASN A 656 23.65 -2.58 -0.14
CA ASN A 656 24.20 -1.23 0.04
C ASN A 656 25.65 -1.16 -0.41
N ALA A 657 26.47 -2.18 -0.10
CA ALA A 657 27.85 -2.27 -0.55
C ALA A 657 27.91 -2.36 -2.09
N ALA A 658 27.19 -3.31 -2.70
CA ALA A 658 27.14 -3.47 -4.15
C ALA A 658 26.69 -2.17 -4.86
N HIS A 659 25.61 -1.53 -4.40
CA HIS A 659 25.15 -0.25 -4.93
C HIS A 659 26.17 0.88 -4.72
N ALA A 660 26.76 0.99 -3.52
CA ALA A 660 27.77 2.00 -3.21
C ALA A 660 29.05 1.86 -4.06
N SER A 661 29.37 0.64 -4.52
CA SER A 661 30.53 0.38 -5.37
C SER A 661 30.41 0.91 -6.82
N LEU A 662 29.20 1.29 -7.24
CA LEU A 662 28.98 1.92 -8.55
C LEU A 662 29.40 3.39 -8.53
N LEU A 663 30.09 3.82 -9.59
CA LEU A 663 30.29 5.25 -9.88
C LEU A 663 28.94 5.95 -10.09
N HIS A 664 28.85 7.22 -9.69
CA HIS A 664 27.63 8.02 -9.83
C HIS A 664 27.08 8.05 -11.27
N SER A 665 27.96 8.13 -12.27
CA SER A 665 27.60 8.08 -13.69
C SER A 665 26.99 6.74 -14.12
N GLU A 666 27.44 5.61 -13.54
CA GLU A 666 26.90 4.28 -13.82
C GLU A 666 25.56 4.05 -13.10
N ARG A 667 25.42 4.52 -11.85
CA ARG A 667 24.13 4.49 -11.13
C ARG A 667 23.04 5.20 -11.93
N ARG A 668 23.32 6.41 -12.41
CA ARG A 668 22.37 7.18 -13.24
C ARG A 668 21.91 6.42 -14.48
N LYS A 669 22.82 5.74 -15.18
CA LYS A 669 22.48 4.88 -16.34
C LYS A 669 21.62 3.69 -15.94
N LEU A 670 21.96 3.02 -14.84
CA LEU A 670 21.19 1.86 -14.35
C LEU A 670 19.79 2.28 -13.90
N HIS A 671 19.64 3.35 -13.12
CA HIS A 671 18.32 3.90 -12.77
C HIS A 671 17.52 4.33 -14.01
N SER A 672 18.18 4.92 -15.02
CA SER A 672 17.53 5.24 -16.31
C SER A 672 17.02 3.99 -17.03
N ARG A 673 17.80 2.90 -17.03
CA ARG A 673 17.42 1.64 -17.68
C ARG A 673 16.33 0.91 -16.91
N ILE A 674 16.38 0.92 -15.57
CA ILE A 674 15.33 0.36 -14.71
C ILE A 674 14.02 1.12 -14.93
N ALA A 675 14.05 2.45 -15.00
CA ALA A 675 12.86 3.26 -15.29
C ALA A 675 12.21 2.90 -16.65
N GLN A 676 13.02 2.68 -17.69
CA GLN A 676 12.53 2.19 -19.00
C GLN A 676 11.90 0.80 -18.89
N VAL A 677 12.61 -0.15 -18.28
CA VAL A 677 12.13 -1.54 -18.13
C VAL A 677 10.84 -1.61 -17.31
N LEU A 678 10.71 -0.83 -16.23
CA LEU A 678 9.48 -0.76 -15.43
C LEU A 678 8.29 -0.22 -16.24
N ALA A 679 8.51 0.82 -17.05
CA ALA A 679 7.47 1.42 -17.89
C ALA A 679 7.07 0.53 -19.08
N GLU A 680 8.02 -0.22 -19.66
CA GLU A 680 7.82 -1.11 -20.80
C GLU A 680 7.18 -2.45 -20.40
N MET A 681 7.65 -3.07 -19.31
CA MET A 681 7.24 -4.43 -18.91
C MET A 681 6.08 -4.44 -17.92
N TYR A 682 5.98 -3.45 -17.03
CA TYR A 682 4.99 -3.41 -15.94
C TYR A 682 4.17 -2.11 -15.96
N PRO A 683 3.45 -1.80 -17.07
CA PRO A 683 2.69 -0.55 -17.20
C PRO A 683 1.55 -0.46 -16.17
N GLU A 684 0.86 -1.56 -15.86
CA GLU A 684 -0.17 -1.58 -14.82
C GLU A 684 0.41 -1.29 -13.44
N LYS A 685 1.55 -1.87 -13.09
CA LYS A 685 2.25 -1.57 -11.84
C LYS A 685 2.66 -0.11 -11.77
N THR A 686 3.12 0.46 -12.88
CA THR A 686 3.46 1.89 -13.00
C THR A 686 2.25 2.81 -12.82
N GLU A 687 1.03 2.38 -13.18
CA GLU A 687 -0.22 3.09 -12.87
C GLU A 687 -0.66 2.93 -11.40
N ARG A 688 -0.36 1.78 -10.78
CA ARG A 688 -0.72 1.44 -9.39
C ARG A 688 0.24 2.03 -8.36
N GLU A 689 1.54 2.10 -8.67
CA GLU A 689 2.66 2.50 -7.81
C GLU A 689 3.59 3.52 -8.53
N PRO A 690 3.07 4.67 -9.03
CA PRO A 690 3.82 5.65 -9.82
C PRO A 690 5.06 6.23 -9.11
N GLU A 691 5.10 6.22 -7.78
CA GLU A 691 6.23 6.64 -6.96
C GLU A 691 7.51 5.82 -7.16
N LEU A 692 7.39 4.54 -7.53
CA LEU A 692 8.54 3.67 -7.80
C LEU A 692 9.27 4.16 -9.06
N LEU A 693 8.53 4.41 -10.14
CA LEU A 693 9.09 4.97 -11.37
C LEU A 693 9.61 6.40 -11.14
N ALA A 694 8.88 7.23 -10.36
CA ALA A 694 9.33 8.57 -9.98
C ALA A 694 10.70 8.55 -9.26
N HIS A 695 10.93 7.56 -8.38
CA HIS A 695 12.22 7.38 -7.71
C HIS A 695 13.35 7.05 -8.69
N HIS A 696 13.21 6.04 -9.56
CA HIS A 696 14.26 5.71 -10.53
C HIS A 696 14.51 6.84 -11.55
N LEU A 697 13.46 7.57 -11.98
CA LEU A 697 13.63 8.76 -12.79
C LEU A 697 14.40 9.86 -12.05
N THR A 698 14.11 10.09 -10.76
CA THR A 698 14.82 11.04 -9.89
C THR A 698 16.32 10.70 -9.78
N GLU A 699 16.66 9.47 -9.40
CA GLU A 699 18.05 9.00 -9.24
C GLU A 699 18.82 8.97 -10.58
N SER A 700 18.12 8.78 -11.71
CA SER A 700 18.73 8.93 -13.05
C SER A 700 18.96 10.39 -13.46
N GLY A 701 18.35 11.36 -12.77
CA GLY A 701 18.37 12.78 -13.10
C GLY A 701 17.50 13.15 -14.31
N GLN A 702 16.43 12.40 -14.57
CA GLN A 702 15.41 12.69 -15.58
C GLN A 702 14.29 13.52 -14.95
N SER A 703 14.57 14.80 -14.64
CA SER A 703 13.71 15.66 -13.81
C SER A 703 12.27 15.78 -14.29
N GLU A 704 12.04 15.91 -15.59
CA GLU A 704 10.71 16.12 -16.17
C GLU A 704 9.78 14.92 -15.92
N GLY A 705 10.21 13.71 -16.32
CA GLY A 705 9.50 12.48 -16.04
C GLY A 705 9.34 12.23 -14.54
N ALA A 706 10.39 12.46 -13.76
CA ALA A 706 10.35 12.29 -12.30
C ALA A 706 9.28 13.18 -11.64
N ALA A 707 9.24 14.48 -11.97
CA ALA A 707 8.26 15.41 -11.42
C ALA A 707 6.82 15.05 -11.83
N SER A 708 6.61 14.64 -13.09
CA SER A 708 5.32 14.16 -13.59
C SER A 708 4.81 12.91 -12.84
N PHE A 709 5.67 11.91 -12.60
CA PHE A 709 5.29 10.73 -11.83
C PHE A 709 5.12 11.02 -10.32
N TRP A 710 5.88 11.97 -9.74
CA TRP A 710 5.61 12.45 -8.37
C TRP A 710 4.28 13.18 -8.24
N LEU A 711 3.89 13.99 -9.23
CA LEU A 711 2.57 14.62 -9.31
C LEU A 711 1.45 13.57 -9.37
N LYS A 712 1.65 12.51 -10.17
CA LYS A 712 0.72 11.39 -10.32
C LYS A 712 0.56 10.61 -9.01
N ALA A 713 1.67 10.28 -8.34
CA ALA A 713 1.66 9.65 -7.01
C ALA A 713 0.92 10.52 -5.97
N GLY A 714 1.20 11.82 -5.94
CA GLY A 714 0.51 12.78 -5.08
C GLY A 714 -1.01 12.83 -5.30
N LYS A 715 -1.44 12.96 -6.56
CA LYS A 715 -2.86 12.96 -6.94
C LYS A 715 -3.54 11.62 -6.62
N ARG A 716 -2.84 10.48 -6.76
CA ARG A 716 -3.35 9.14 -6.41
C ARG A 716 -3.53 8.96 -4.90
N ALA A 717 -2.52 9.28 -4.11
CA ALA A 717 -2.56 9.18 -2.65
C ALA A 717 -3.65 10.08 -2.02
N ALA A 718 -3.84 11.30 -2.55
CA ALA A 718 -4.94 12.17 -2.11
C ALA A 718 -6.33 11.55 -2.41
N LYS A 719 -6.49 10.89 -3.55
CA LYS A 719 -7.74 10.18 -3.92
C LYS A 719 -8.05 8.96 -3.04
N SER A 720 -7.06 8.40 -2.33
CA SER A 720 -7.25 7.31 -1.36
C SER A 720 -7.24 7.77 0.11
N GLY A 721 -7.29 9.07 0.38
CA GLY A 721 -7.25 9.63 1.74
C GLY A 721 -5.87 9.65 2.40
N ALA A 722 -4.83 9.13 1.72
CA ALA A 722 -3.44 9.10 2.17
C ALA A 722 -2.78 10.49 1.97
N ASN A 723 -3.31 11.50 2.67
CA ASN A 723 -2.95 12.91 2.44
C ASN A 723 -1.52 13.24 2.88
N LEU A 724 -0.95 12.53 3.86
CA LEU A 724 0.43 12.73 4.32
C LEU A 724 1.45 12.21 3.28
N GLU A 725 1.16 11.05 2.69
CA GLU A 725 1.87 10.46 1.56
C GLU A 725 1.77 11.38 0.33
N ALA A 726 0.57 11.91 0.04
CA ALA A 726 0.36 12.86 -1.03
C ALA A 726 1.25 14.11 -0.87
N ILE A 727 1.28 14.72 0.32
CA ILE A 727 2.18 15.83 0.66
C ILE A 727 3.65 15.42 0.46
N GLY A 728 4.04 14.21 0.88
CA GLY A 728 5.38 13.66 0.70
C GLY A 728 5.80 13.56 -0.77
N HIS A 729 4.96 12.95 -1.61
CA HIS A 729 5.21 12.82 -3.05
C HIS A 729 5.31 14.19 -3.74
N LEU A 730 4.37 15.09 -3.48
CA LEU A 730 4.32 16.41 -4.12
C LEU A 730 5.54 17.27 -3.74
N ARG A 731 5.99 17.19 -2.47
CA ARG A 731 7.25 17.83 -2.04
C ARG A 731 8.50 17.21 -2.69
N ARG A 732 8.54 15.90 -2.95
CA ARG A 732 9.61 15.27 -3.74
C ARG A 732 9.60 15.79 -5.18
N GLY A 733 8.43 15.89 -5.81
CA GLY A 733 8.26 16.52 -7.12
C GLY A 733 8.79 17.95 -7.16
N LEU A 734 8.42 18.79 -6.19
CA LEU A 734 8.91 20.17 -6.09
C LEU A 734 10.43 20.22 -5.91
N SER A 735 11.00 19.31 -5.11
CA SER A 735 12.45 19.20 -4.90
C SER A 735 13.19 18.85 -6.19
N VAL A 736 12.61 17.98 -7.04
CA VAL A 736 13.17 17.61 -8.36
C VAL A 736 13.18 18.80 -9.33
N VAL A 737 12.11 19.60 -9.34
CA VAL A 737 12.02 20.83 -10.16
C VAL A 737 13.06 21.86 -9.67
N GLN A 738 13.06 22.15 -8.37
CA GLN A 738 13.98 23.13 -7.74
C GLN A 738 15.46 22.75 -7.92
N ALA A 739 15.80 21.46 -7.90
CA ALA A 739 17.17 20.99 -8.10
C ALA A 739 17.67 21.14 -9.55
N ASN A 740 16.80 21.38 -10.53
CA ASN A 740 17.16 21.48 -11.95
C ASN A 740 16.67 22.80 -12.58
N ALA A 741 17.42 23.88 -12.34
CA ALA A 741 17.21 25.19 -12.94
C ALA A 741 17.34 25.26 -14.49
N ARG A 742 17.50 24.13 -15.18
CA ARG A 742 17.48 24.02 -16.66
C ARG A 742 16.38 23.08 -17.18
N MET A 743 15.48 22.61 -16.31
CA MET A 743 14.31 21.84 -16.72
C MET A 743 13.41 22.70 -17.60
N GLN A 744 13.02 22.18 -18.77
CA GLN A 744 11.96 22.77 -19.58
C GLN A 744 10.61 22.50 -18.90
N GLY A 745 9.69 23.47 -18.95
CA GLY A 745 8.40 23.34 -18.25
C GLY A 745 8.50 23.37 -16.72
N ALA A 746 9.59 23.92 -16.16
CA ALA A 746 9.85 23.88 -14.71
C ALA A 746 8.78 24.65 -13.91
N ASP A 747 8.45 25.87 -14.33
CA ASP A 747 7.47 26.72 -13.67
C ASP A 747 6.05 26.13 -13.80
N GLU A 748 5.70 25.58 -14.97
CA GLU A 748 4.43 24.88 -15.24
C GLU A 748 4.26 23.64 -14.35
N MET A 749 5.33 22.88 -14.15
CA MET A 749 5.35 21.71 -13.28
C MET A 749 5.35 22.10 -11.79
N GLU A 750 6.08 23.14 -11.39
CA GLU A 750 6.00 23.69 -10.02
C GLU A 750 4.55 24.10 -9.70
N LEU A 751 3.88 24.75 -10.65
CA LEU A 751 2.50 25.19 -10.52
C LEU A 751 1.51 24.02 -10.36
N GLU A 752 1.57 23.01 -11.24
CA GLU A 752 0.77 21.77 -11.11
C GLU A 752 0.95 21.09 -9.74
N LEU A 753 2.20 20.95 -9.30
CA LEU A 753 2.54 20.35 -8.00
C LEU A 753 1.99 21.17 -6.84
N ARG A 754 2.03 22.51 -6.90
CA ARG A 754 1.50 23.38 -5.84
C ARG A 754 -0.02 23.40 -5.77
N ILE A 755 -0.73 23.36 -6.90
CA ILE A 755 -2.19 23.24 -6.90
C ILE A 755 -2.63 21.93 -6.24
N ALA A 756 -1.98 20.81 -6.57
CA ALA A 756 -2.23 19.53 -5.91
C ALA A 756 -1.85 19.55 -4.42
N LEU A 757 -0.71 20.17 -4.07
CA LEU A 757 -0.21 20.22 -2.69
C LEU A 757 -1.11 21.05 -1.78
N GLY A 758 -1.65 22.16 -2.26
CA GLY A 758 -2.58 23.00 -1.50
C GLY A 758 -3.83 22.24 -1.08
N ASN A 759 -4.40 21.41 -1.99
CA ASN A 759 -5.56 20.58 -1.68
C ASN A 759 -5.22 19.51 -0.62
N ALA A 760 -4.08 18.84 -0.75
CA ALA A 760 -3.64 17.81 0.22
C ALA A 760 -3.29 18.41 1.60
N LEU A 761 -2.69 19.60 1.63
CA LEU A 761 -2.42 20.35 2.86
C LEU A 761 -3.71 20.76 3.58
N ILE A 762 -4.71 21.28 2.84
CA ILE A 762 -6.03 21.59 3.40
C ILE A 762 -6.68 20.35 4.00
N ALA A 763 -6.64 19.21 3.29
CA ALA A 763 -7.24 17.96 3.77
C ALA A 763 -6.52 17.38 5.01
N ALA A 764 -5.19 17.48 5.09
CA ALA A 764 -4.41 16.93 6.20
C ALA A 764 -4.29 17.85 7.43
N LYS A 765 -4.33 19.17 7.24
CA LYS A 765 -3.98 20.18 8.27
C LYS A 765 -5.03 21.28 8.48
N GLY A 766 -6.08 21.33 7.67
CA GLY A 766 -7.09 22.37 7.71
C GLY A 766 -6.76 23.60 6.85
N TYR A 767 -7.77 24.46 6.68
CA TYR A 767 -7.75 25.58 5.73
C TYR A 767 -6.79 26.72 6.08
N ALA A 768 -6.49 26.91 7.37
CA ALA A 768 -5.94 28.15 7.90
C ALA A 768 -4.46 28.07 8.31
N VAL A 769 -3.77 26.95 8.08
CA VAL A 769 -2.33 26.85 8.40
C VAL A 769 -1.48 27.69 7.44
N GLN A 770 -0.43 28.34 7.97
CA GLN A 770 0.46 29.23 7.20
C GLN A 770 1.03 28.59 5.92
N GLU A 771 1.36 27.29 5.97
CA GLU A 771 1.90 26.54 4.84
C GLU A 771 0.94 26.50 3.62
N VAL A 772 -0.39 26.50 3.84
CA VAL A 772 -1.39 26.52 2.75
C VAL A 772 -1.36 27.86 2.01
N GLU A 773 -1.25 28.96 2.75
CA GLU A 773 -1.17 30.32 2.20
C GLU A 773 0.12 30.51 1.39
N GLU A 774 1.28 30.20 1.97
CA GLU A 774 2.59 30.30 1.29
C GLU A 774 2.63 29.48 0.00
N ASN A 775 2.04 28.28 0.02
CA ASN A 775 1.94 27.44 -1.16
C ASN A 775 1.07 28.07 -2.27
N TYR A 776 -0.11 28.59 -1.94
CA TYR A 776 -0.99 29.20 -2.94
C TYR A 776 -0.55 30.60 -3.39
N ILE A 777 0.20 31.37 -2.58
CA ILE A 777 0.85 32.62 -3.02
C ILE A 777 1.81 32.31 -4.17
N ARG A 778 2.73 31.36 -3.97
CA ARG A 778 3.68 30.97 -5.02
C ARG A 778 2.99 30.33 -6.24
N ALA A 779 1.89 29.59 -6.05
CA ALA A 779 1.07 29.11 -7.16
C ALA A 779 0.40 30.25 -7.95
N LEU A 780 -0.06 31.30 -7.26
CA LEU A 780 -0.65 32.47 -7.90
C LEU A 780 0.39 33.26 -8.71
N GLU A 781 1.58 33.48 -8.15
CA GLU A 781 2.72 34.10 -8.85
C GLU A 781 3.07 33.36 -10.14
N LEU A 782 3.20 32.03 -10.06
CA LEU A 782 3.51 31.17 -11.21
C LEU A 782 2.40 31.19 -12.27
N GLY A 783 1.13 31.08 -11.85
CA GLY A 783 -0.01 31.14 -12.78
C GLY A 783 -0.04 32.45 -13.56
N GLN A 784 0.26 33.57 -12.89
CA GLN A 784 0.35 34.89 -13.52
C GLN A 784 1.58 35.05 -14.42
N GLN A 785 2.71 34.42 -14.09
CA GLN A 785 3.94 34.45 -14.90
C GLN A 785 3.82 33.62 -16.19
N LEU A 786 2.98 32.57 -16.17
CA LEU A 786 2.77 31.63 -17.27
C LEU A 786 1.54 31.96 -18.13
N ASP A 787 0.80 33.02 -17.79
CA ASP A 787 -0.53 33.31 -18.35
C ASP A 787 -1.52 32.12 -18.27
N ASP A 788 -1.36 31.23 -17.27
CA ASP A 788 -2.27 30.13 -17.00
C ASP A 788 -3.48 30.63 -16.19
N ASP A 789 -4.47 31.13 -16.91
CA ASP A 789 -5.70 31.70 -16.35
C ASP A 789 -6.45 30.66 -15.46
N GLU A 790 -6.54 29.38 -15.84
CA GLU A 790 -7.25 28.35 -15.05
C GLU A 790 -6.57 28.09 -13.70
N LYS A 791 -5.25 27.93 -13.68
CA LYS A 791 -4.50 27.71 -12.43
C LYS A 791 -4.38 28.98 -11.59
N THR A 792 -4.33 30.15 -12.23
CA THR A 792 -4.45 31.46 -11.57
C THR A 792 -5.78 31.56 -10.81
N PHE A 793 -6.89 31.17 -11.43
CA PHE A 793 -8.20 31.11 -10.76
C PHE A 793 -8.19 30.10 -9.60
N ALA A 794 -7.64 28.90 -9.80
CA ALA A 794 -7.57 27.88 -8.76
C ALA A 794 -6.74 28.33 -7.54
N ALA A 795 -5.57 28.95 -7.74
CA ALA A 795 -4.74 29.50 -6.68
C ALA A 795 -5.42 30.68 -5.95
N THR A 796 -6.04 31.60 -6.71
CA THR A 796 -6.82 32.72 -6.14
C THR A 796 -7.99 32.19 -5.28
N ARG A 797 -8.66 31.12 -5.70
CA ARG A 797 -9.72 30.46 -4.92
C ARG A 797 -9.15 29.83 -3.65
N GLY A 798 -8.01 29.14 -3.72
CA GLY A 798 -7.32 28.57 -2.57
C GLY A 798 -7.00 29.61 -1.50
N LEU A 799 -6.40 30.74 -1.91
CA LEU A 799 -6.16 31.89 -1.02
C LEU A 799 -7.47 32.46 -0.46
N TRP A 800 -8.49 32.64 -1.29
CA TRP A 800 -9.79 33.14 -0.82
C TRP A 800 -10.37 32.26 0.29
N VAL A 801 -10.36 30.93 0.15
CA VAL A 801 -10.83 30.02 1.21
C VAL A 801 -10.02 30.19 2.49
N CYS A 802 -8.69 30.25 2.40
CA CYS A 802 -7.82 30.46 3.57
C CYS A 802 -8.16 31.76 4.32
N HIS A 803 -8.14 32.91 3.64
CA HIS A 803 -8.47 34.21 4.26
C HIS A 803 -9.92 34.27 4.75
N PHE A 804 -10.87 33.63 4.04
CA PHE A 804 -12.27 33.60 4.45
C PHE A 804 -12.48 32.81 5.75
N ILE A 805 -11.86 31.63 5.91
CA ILE A 805 -11.98 30.82 7.14
C ILE A 805 -11.25 31.48 8.33
N ARG A 806 -10.09 32.10 8.09
CA ARG A 806 -9.40 32.99 9.06
C ARG A 806 -10.14 34.31 9.34
N ALA A 807 -11.22 34.57 8.62
CA ALA A 807 -11.98 35.82 8.65
C ALA A 807 -11.13 37.09 8.45
N ASP A 808 -10.10 37.05 7.59
CA ASP A 808 -9.59 38.26 6.95
C ASP A 808 -10.55 38.64 5.82
N LEU A 809 -11.68 39.25 6.20
CA LEU A 809 -12.75 39.59 5.26
C LEU A 809 -12.39 40.77 4.35
N THR A 810 -11.29 41.49 4.63
CA THR A 810 -10.74 42.48 3.72
C THR A 810 -10.03 41.78 2.57
N ARG A 811 -9.04 40.93 2.87
CA ARG A 811 -8.30 40.21 1.83
C ARG A 811 -9.17 39.22 1.07
N ALA A 812 -10.08 38.52 1.76
CA ALA A 812 -11.07 37.66 1.11
C ALA A 812 -11.98 38.45 0.16
N HIS A 813 -12.31 39.72 0.47
CA HIS A 813 -13.10 40.53 -0.46
C HIS A 813 -12.31 40.84 -1.74
N ASP A 814 -11.07 41.30 -1.62
CA ASP A 814 -10.26 41.66 -2.78
C ASP A 814 -10.07 40.47 -3.74
N LEU A 815 -9.73 39.30 -3.18
CA LEU A 815 -9.61 38.03 -3.92
C LEU A 815 -10.96 37.62 -4.56
N SER A 816 -12.09 37.77 -3.85
CA SER A 816 -13.41 37.46 -4.40
C SER A 816 -13.79 38.37 -5.59
N VAL A 817 -13.33 39.63 -5.59
CA VAL A 817 -13.53 40.56 -6.72
C VAL A 817 -12.61 40.19 -7.88
N GLU A 818 -11.37 39.74 -7.62
CA GLU A 818 -10.46 39.22 -8.65
C GLU A 818 -11.03 37.99 -9.35
N LEU A 819 -11.56 37.01 -8.59
CA LEU A 819 -12.29 35.86 -9.14
C LEU A 819 -13.46 36.30 -10.05
N LEU A 820 -14.22 37.35 -9.68
CA LEU A 820 -15.32 37.83 -10.53
C LEU A 820 -14.85 38.62 -11.75
N ARG A 821 -13.75 39.38 -11.66
CA ARG A 821 -13.13 40.01 -12.84
C ARG A 821 -12.70 38.92 -13.83
N PHE A 822 -12.03 37.89 -13.34
CA PHE A 822 -11.63 36.71 -14.12
C PHE A 822 -12.82 36.05 -14.80
N ALA A 823 -13.82 35.61 -14.04
CA ALA A 823 -14.97 34.89 -14.57
C ALA A 823 -15.78 35.69 -15.60
N LYS A 824 -15.81 37.03 -15.47
CA LYS A 824 -16.41 37.93 -16.46
C LYS A 824 -15.61 38.02 -17.77
N ARG A 825 -14.27 37.92 -17.73
CA ARG A 825 -13.44 37.83 -18.95
C ARG A 825 -13.68 36.50 -19.64
N GLU A 826 -13.62 35.39 -18.90
CA GLU A 826 -13.78 34.05 -19.48
C GLU A 826 -15.17 33.76 -20.05
N ARG A 827 -16.22 34.41 -19.52
CA ARG A 827 -17.54 34.37 -20.16
C ARG A 827 -17.55 34.91 -21.60
N LEU A 828 -16.62 35.81 -21.94
CA LEU A 828 -16.49 36.37 -23.30
C LEU A 828 -15.54 35.54 -24.17
N ASN A 829 -14.81 34.58 -23.60
CA ASN A 829 -13.86 33.71 -24.29
C ASN A 829 -14.61 32.59 -25.03
N GLN A 830 -14.74 32.75 -26.36
CA GLN A 830 -15.46 31.79 -27.23
C GLN A 830 -14.85 30.38 -27.27
N ARG A 831 -13.66 30.16 -26.69
CA ARG A 831 -12.99 28.85 -26.65
C ARG A 831 -13.31 28.02 -25.40
N ALA A 832 -13.78 28.63 -24.32
CA ALA A 832 -14.10 27.93 -23.07
C ALA A 832 -15.45 27.19 -23.18
N GLN A 833 -15.56 26.01 -22.56
CA GLN A 833 -16.83 25.27 -22.56
C GLN A 833 -17.90 26.02 -21.72
N PRO A 834 -19.18 26.01 -22.12
CA PRO A 834 -20.24 26.74 -21.39
C PRO A 834 -20.33 26.39 -19.90
N SER A 835 -20.19 25.11 -19.54
CA SER A 835 -20.17 24.62 -18.14
C SER A 835 -18.98 25.17 -17.33
N GLN A 836 -17.81 25.31 -17.95
CA GLN A 836 -16.62 25.90 -17.33
C GLN A 836 -16.81 27.41 -17.10
N GLN A 837 -17.35 28.13 -18.08
CA GLN A 837 -17.67 29.55 -17.96
C GLN A 837 -18.69 29.84 -16.85
N THR A 838 -19.77 29.04 -16.76
CA THR A 838 -20.77 29.18 -15.69
C THR A 838 -20.20 28.74 -14.34
N GLY A 839 -19.38 27.70 -14.29
CA GLY A 839 -18.67 27.28 -13.08
C GLY A 839 -17.81 28.38 -12.46
N TYR A 840 -16.97 29.07 -13.25
CA TYR A 840 -16.18 30.21 -12.75
C TYR A 840 -17.06 31.34 -12.20
N LEU A 841 -18.21 31.63 -12.84
CA LEU A 841 -19.14 32.67 -12.38
C LEU A 841 -19.88 32.27 -11.10
N ILE A 842 -20.26 31.00 -10.96
CA ILE A 842 -20.88 30.46 -9.74
C ILE A 842 -19.92 30.64 -8.57
N GLU A 843 -18.68 30.17 -8.71
CA GLU A 843 -17.66 30.25 -7.65
C GLU A 843 -17.30 31.69 -7.29
N ALA A 844 -17.11 32.56 -8.28
CA ALA A 844 -16.80 33.97 -8.04
C ALA A 844 -17.96 34.73 -7.34
N HIS A 845 -19.21 34.49 -7.76
CA HIS A 845 -20.36 35.08 -7.09
C HIS A 845 -20.55 34.51 -5.69
N ARG A 846 -20.28 33.21 -5.48
CA ARG A 846 -20.36 32.55 -4.17
C ARG A 846 -19.33 33.13 -3.21
N ALA A 847 -18.09 33.33 -3.66
CA ALA A 847 -17.03 33.95 -2.88
C ALA A 847 -17.38 35.37 -2.42
N ILE A 848 -17.89 36.22 -3.32
CA ILE A 848 -18.35 37.57 -2.96
C ILE A 848 -19.54 37.52 -2.02
N ALA A 849 -20.54 36.68 -2.31
CA ALA A 849 -21.77 36.57 -1.50
C ALA A 849 -21.46 36.23 -0.04
N MET A 850 -20.68 35.16 0.17
CA MET A 850 -20.28 34.70 1.49
C MET A 850 -19.50 35.78 2.24
N THR A 851 -18.54 36.43 1.57
CA THR A 851 -17.74 37.51 2.17
C THR A 851 -18.61 38.74 2.52
N MET A 852 -19.56 39.10 1.67
CA MET A 852 -20.47 40.24 1.89
C MET A 852 -21.44 40.02 3.05
N LEU A 853 -21.88 38.78 3.29
CA LEU A 853 -22.75 38.44 4.42
C LEU A 853 -22.05 38.79 5.75
N TYR A 854 -20.86 38.26 5.99
CA TYR A 854 -20.12 38.50 7.24
C TYR A 854 -19.67 39.97 7.39
N ARG A 855 -19.41 40.68 6.28
CA ARG A 855 -19.18 42.14 6.31
C ARG A 855 -20.47 42.98 6.56
N GLY A 856 -21.61 42.35 6.81
CA GLY A 856 -22.89 43.03 7.07
C GLY A 856 -23.49 43.75 5.86
N ARG A 857 -23.16 43.29 4.64
CA ARG A 857 -23.64 43.86 3.36
C ARG A 857 -24.72 42.97 2.74
N PHE A 858 -25.79 42.74 3.49
CA PHE A 858 -26.79 41.70 3.22
C PHE A 858 -27.46 41.82 1.82
N ALA A 859 -27.81 43.03 1.37
CA ALA A 859 -28.38 43.23 0.03
C ALA A 859 -27.39 42.86 -1.11
N ALA A 860 -26.10 43.11 -0.93
CA ALA A 860 -25.07 42.73 -1.90
C ALA A 860 -24.85 41.21 -1.93
N ALA A 861 -24.84 40.58 -0.74
CA ALA A 861 -24.83 39.12 -0.63
C ALA A 861 -26.03 38.49 -1.35
N GLN A 862 -27.22 39.04 -1.17
CA GLN A 862 -28.47 38.54 -1.78
C GLN A 862 -28.43 38.64 -3.30
N HIS A 863 -27.90 39.74 -3.86
CA HIS A 863 -27.71 39.87 -5.30
C HIS A 863 -26.85 38.73 -5.86
N HIS A 864 -25.74 38.42 -5.18
CA HIS A 864 -24.79 37.42 -5.65
C HIS A 864 -25.27 35.97 -5.47
N LEU A 865 -25.96 35.63 -4.37
CA LEU A 865 -26.54 34.29 -4.20
C LEU A 865 -27.60 33.96 -5.26
N HIS A 866 -28.47 34.92 -5.61
CA HIS A 866 -29.40 34.72 -6.73
C HIS A 866 -28.67 34.52 -8.06
N ARG A 867 -27.49 35.13 -8.28
CA ARG A 867 -26.68 34.85 -9.46
C ARG A 867 -26.12 33.42 -9.44
N CYS A 868 -25.64 32.92 -8.30
CA CYS A 868 -25.20 31.53 -8.17
C CYS A 868 -26.34 30.55 -8.49
N ILE A 869 -27.50 30.72 -7.83
CA ILE A 869 -28.66 29.82 -7.99
C ILE A 869 -29.19 29.82 -9.43
N ASN A 870 -29.27 30.99 -10.08
CA ASN A 870 -29.75 31.09 -11.46
C ASN A 870 -28.74 30.61 -12.53
N LEU A 871 -27.46 30.43 -12.16
CA LEU A 871 -26.42 29.89 -13.05
C LEU A 871 -26.20 28.39 -12.85
N TYR A 872 -26.45 27.90 -11.62
CA TYR A 872 -26.26 26.50 -11.26
C TYR A 872 -27.33 25.60 -11.88
N SER A 873 -26.89 24.44 -12.32
CA SER A 873 -27.72 23.33 -12.83
C SER A 873 -26.99 22.03 -12.50
N PRO A 874 -27.63 21.07 -11.81
CA PRO A 874 -26.98 19.81 -11.42
C PRO A 874 -26.38 19.05 -12.61
N ASP A 875 -27.10 19.00 -13.74
CA ASP A 875 -26.69 18.26 -14.94
C ASP A 875 -25.42 18.84 -15.58
N LEU A 876 -25.22 20.16 -15.47
CA LEU A 876 -24.10 20.89 -16.10
C LEU A 876 -22.89 21.10 -15.17
N HIS A 877 -23.04 20.87 -13.86
CA HIS A 877 -22.07 21.26 -12.84
C HIS A 877 -21.81 20.19 -11.77
N SER A 878 -22.26 18.96 -12.00
CA SER A 878 -22.03 17.83 -11.07
C SER A 878 -20.54 17.57 -10.79
N ASP A 879 -19.67 17.90 -11.75
CA ASP A 879 -18.22 17.80 -11.64
C ASP A 879 -17.59 18.85 -10.69
N LEU A 880 -18.27 19.99 -10.43
CA LEU A 880 -17.78 20.98 -9.46
C LEU A 880 -17.70 20.39 -8.06
N MET A 881 -18.57 19.44 -7.72
CA MET A 881 -18.51 18.74 -6.43
C MET A 881 -17.22 17.90 -6.30
N GLU A 882 -16.83 17.16 -7.34
CA GLU A 882 -15.54 16.43 -7.34
C GLU A 882 -14.35 17.40 -7.31
N ARG A 883 -14.40 18.50 -8.06
CA ARG A 883 -13.32 19.49 -8.13
C ARG A 883 -13.17 20.36 -6.87
N HIS A 884 -14.22 20.51 -6.06
CA HIS A 884 -14.25 21.49 -4.95
C HIS A 884 -14.61 20.88 -3.58
N GLY A 885 -15.02 19.62 -3.53
CA GLY A 885 -15.35 18.90 -2.29
C GLY A 885 -16.70 19.28 -1.66
N ILE A 886 -17.54 20.05 -2.34
CA ILE A 886 -18.87 20.44 -1.86
C ILE A 886 -19.76 20.86 -3.03
N ASP A 887 -21.08 20.61 -2.94
CA ASP A 887 -22.03 21.05 -3.98
C ASP A 887 -22.33 22.56 -3.89
N PRO A 888 -22.07 23.35 -4.95
CA PRO A 888 -22.27 24.80 -4.91
C PRO A 888 -23.76 25.22 -4.91
N GLY A 889 -24.68 24.36 -5.35
CA GLY A 889 -26.12 24.61 -5.30
C GLY A 889 -26.66 24.60 -3.87
N VAL A 890 -26.38 23.53 -3.12
CA VAL A 890 -26.67 23.39 -1.69
C VAL A 890 -26.03 24.54 -0.91
N VAL A 891 -24.74 24.83 -1.14
CA VAL A 891 -24.05 25.94 -0.45
C VAL A 891 -24.78 27.27 -0.68
N SER A 892 -25.15 27.57 -1.93
CA SER A 892 -25.85 28.81 -2.28
C SER A 892 -27.24 28.90 -1.64
N LEU A 893 -27.99 27.79 -1.59
CA LEU A 893 -29.30 27.72 -0.94
C LEU A 893 -29.22 27.88 0.58
N SER A 894 -28.28 27.19 1.24
CA SER A 894 -28.06 27.31 2.68
C SER A 894 -27.69 28.74 3.09
N TYR A 895 -26.76 29.37 2.35
CA TYR A 895 -26.40 30.77 2.57
C TYR A 895 -27.57 31.73 2.27
N LEU A 896 -28.43 31.42 1.28
CA LEU A 896 -29.60 32.26 0.99
C LEU A 896 -30.65 32.16 2.09
N GLY A 897 -30.96 30.94 2.55
CA GLY A 897 -31.87 30.72 3.68
C GLY A 897 -31.40 31.49 4.91
N TYR A 898 -30.13 31.32 5.29
CA TYR A 898 -29.52 32.06 6.39
C TYR A 898 -29.60 33.59 6.20
N LEU A 899 -29.25 34.09 5.00
CA LEU A 899 -29.26 35.51 4.68
C LEU A 899 -30.66 36.16 4.74
N LEU A 900 -31.69 35.46 4.26
CA LEU A 900 -33.06 35.99 4.18
C LEU A 900 -33.63 36.34 5.55
N TRP A 901 -33.20 35.63 6.61
CA TRP A 901 -33.56 35.98 7.97
C TRP A 901 -33.11 37.41 8.33
N PHE A 902 -31.87 37.83 8.02
CA PHE A 902 -31.40 39.18 8.32
C PHE A 902 -32.23 40.26 7.61
N LEU A 903 -32.71 39.95 6.40
CA LEU A 903 -33.53 40.83 5.57
C LEU A 903 -35.02 40.85 5.97
N GLY A 904 -35.40 40.20 7.07
CA GLY A 904 -36.77 40.17 7.57
C GLY A 904 -37.71 39.22 6.81
N ARG A 905 -37.16 38.17 6.17
CA ARG A 905 -37.92 37.12 5.48
C ARG A 905 -37.70 35.73 6.09
N PRO A 906 -38.21 35.47 7.30
CA PRO A 906 -37.99 34.22 8.04
C PRO A 906 -38.70 32.98 7.47
N ASP A 907 -39.82 33.12 6.76
CA ASP A 907 -40.56 31.97 6.22
C ASP A 907 -39.88 31.48 4.93
N ALA A 908 -39.51 32.42 4.04
CA ALA A 908 -38.67 32.13 2.88
C ALA A 908 -37.28 31.61 3.29
N ALA A 909 -36.72 32.13 4.40
CA ALA A 909 -35.47 31.61 4.97
C ALA A 909 -35.59 30.12 5.31
N ARG A 910 -36.66 29.73 6.03
CA ARG A 910 -36.92 28.34 6.42
C ARG A 910 -37.08 27.45 5.20
N GLN A 911 -37.90 27.86 4.22
CA GLN A 911 -38.10 27.13 2.96
C GLN A 911 -36.78 26.85 2.22
N HIS A 912 -35.90 27.85 2.08
CA HIS A 912 -34.61 27.66 1.41
C HIS A 912 -33.63 26.76 2.18
N SER A 913 -33.66 26.81 3.52
CA SER A 913 -32.84 25.93 4.36
C SER A 913 -33.29 24.48 4.29
N GLU A 914 -34.60 24.22 4.39
CA GLU A 914 -35.19 22.89 4.24
C GLU A 914 -34.91 22.31 2.84
N GLN A 915 -35.02 23.15 1.79
CA GLN A 915 -34.67 22.76 0.43
C GLN A 915 -33.19 22.41 0.25
N ALA A 916 -32.28 23.11 0.95
CA ALA A 916 -30.84 22.83 0.91
C ALA A 916 -30.52 21.48 1.58
N ILE A 917 -31.11 21.21 2.75
CA ILE A 917 -30.94 19.93 3.47
C ILE A 917 -31.51 18.79 2.63
N ALA A 918 -32.75 18.91 2.11
CA ALA A 918 -33.38 17.89 1.28
C ALA A 918 -32.61 17.62 -0.03
N ASN A 919 -31.88 18.60 -0.57
CA ASN A 919 -30.99 18.40 -1.70
C ASN A 919 -29.70 17.68 -1.29
N ALA A 920 -29.10 18.05 -0.16
CA ALA A 920 -27.91 17.37 0.36
C ALA A 920 -28.18 15.88 0.70
N GLU A 921 -29.34 15.58 1.29
CA GLU A 921 -29.79 14.21 1.57
C GLU A 921 -29.97 13.37 0.29
N LYS A 922 -30.42 13.98 -0.81
CA LYS A 922 -30.52 13.32 -2.13
C LYS A 922 -29.16 13.09 -2.79
N ILE A 923 -28.24 14.05 -2.65
CA ILE A 923 -26.88 13.96 -3.19
C ILE A 923 -26.05 12.91 -2.43
N ARG A 924 -26.38 12.66 -1.15
CA ARG A 924 -25.67 11.75 -0.23
C ARG A 924 -24.20 12.09 0.03
N HIS A 925 -23.74 13.26 -0.40
CA HIS A 925 -22.37 13.70 -0.11
C HIS A 925 -22.25 14.19 1.34
N PRO A 926 -21.50 13.51 2.22
CA PRO A 926 -21.59 13.74 3.67
C PRO A 926 -21.12 15.12 4.12
N PHE A 927 -20.07 15.67 3.49
CA PHE A 927 -19.58 17.02 3.78
C PHE A 927 -20.62 18.08 3.39
N THR A 928 -21.32 17.88 2.27
CA THR A 928 -22.42 18.74 1.81
C THR A 928 -23.61 18.68 2.78
N LEU A 929 -23.92 17.50 3.32
CA LEU A 929 -25.01 17.32 4.29
C LEU A 929 -24.67 17.90 5.67
N ALA A 930 -23.46 17.66 6.20
CA ALA A 930 -22.99 18.28 7.43
C ALA A 930 -23.03 19.81 7.33
N PHE A 931 -22.56 20.37 6.21
CA PHE A 931 -22.65 21.80 5.91
C PHE A 931 -24.11 22.30 5.93
N ALA A 932 -25.01 21.64 5.21
CA ALA A 932 -26.42 22.05 5.15
C ALA A 932 -27.12 22.00 6.52
N LEU A 933 -26.81 20.99 7.33
CA LEU A 933 -27.34 20.84 8.70
C LEU A 933 -26.79 21.90 9.66
N VAL A 934 -25.50 22.26 9.58
CA VAL A 934 -24.95 23.39 10.37
C VAL A 934 -25.68 24.69 10.01
N PHE A 935 -25.93 24.95 8.73
CA PHE A 935 -26.69 26.14 8.31
C PHE A 935 -28.19 26.07 8.66
N GLY A 936 -28.79 24.88 8.74
CA GLY A 936 -30.12 24.67 9.31
C GLY A 936 -30.16 25.03 10.81
N ALA A 937 -29.17 24.55 11.57
CA ALA A 937 -29.02 24.91 12.98
C ALA A 937 -28.75 26.42 13.16
N TYR A 938 -27.99 27.06 12.26
CA TYR A 938 -27.80 28.51 12.23
C TYR A 938 -29.15 29.23 12.12
N LEU A 939 -29.96 28.87 11.13
CA LEU A 939 -31.26 29.51 10.92
C LEU A 939 -32.22 29.25 12.08
N CYS A 940 -32.30 28.03 12.60
CA CYS A 940 -33.11 27.71 13.77
C CYS A 940 -32.72 28.57 14.98
N GLN A 941 -31.41 28.76 15.24
CA GLN A 941 -30.92 29.63 16.32
C GLN A 941 -31.43 31.06 16.12
N HIS A 942 -31.30 31.59 14.90
CA HIS A 942 -31.76 32.93 14.54
C HIS A 942 -33.30 33.07 14.64
N LEU A 943 -34.07 32.02 14.36
CA LEU A 943 -35.52 31.96 14.56
C LEU A 943 -35.94 31.76 16.02
N ARG A 944 -34.99 31.60 16.97
CA ARG A 944 -35.22 31.19 18.37
C ARG A 944 -35.91 29.82 18.49
N ASP A 945 -35.70 28.96 17.51
CA ASP A 945 -36.13 27.57 17.44
C ASP A 945 -35.07 26.68 18.11
N VAL A 946 -35.13 26.61 19.45
CA VAL A 946 -34.12 25.94 20.28
C VAL A 946 -34.06 24.44 20.01
N GLU A 947 -35.21 23.79 19.80
CA GLU A 947 -35.26 22.35 19.51
C GLU A 947 -34.74 22.03 18.10
N GLY A 948 -35.10 22.82 17.08
CA GLY A 948 -34.55 22.69 15.73
C GLY A 948 -33.04 22.95 15.68
N THR A 949 -32.54 23.90 16.49
CA THR A 949 -31.10 24.13 16.64
C THR A 949 -30.40 22.88 17.19
N ARG A 950 -30.97 22.27 18.25
CA ARG A 950 -30.42 21.04 18.85
C ARG A 950 -30.45 19.86 17.89
N ASP A 951 -31.56 19.63 17.16
CA ASP A 951 -31.67 18.50 16.23
C ASP A 951 -30.65 18.60 15.09
N HIS A 952 -30.66 19.72 14.36
CA HIS A 952 -29.73 19.92 13.25
C HIS A 952 -28.27 19.93 13.71
N ALA A 953 -27.95 20.52 14.87
CA ALA A 953 -26.60 20.49 15.42
C ALA A 953 -26.19 19.07 15.84
N ASN A 954 -27.07 18.28 16.46
CA ASN A 954 -26.79 16.86 16.79
C ASN A 954 -26.51 16.05 15.51
N ARG A 955 -27.38 16.16 14.50
CA ARG A 955 -27.22 15.46 13.21
C ARG A 955 -25.93 15.85 12.50
N ALA A 956 -25.61 17.14 12.46
CA ALA A 956 -24.34 17.63 11.91
C ALA A 956 -23.13 17.13 12.69
N MET A 957 -23.20 17.11 14.03
CA MET A 957 -22.10 16.68 14.91
C MET A 957 -21.81 15.18 14.80
N ILE A 958 -22.84 14.34 14.57
CA ILE A 958 -22.70 12.91 14.29
C ILE A 958 -21.88 12.73 12.99
N ILE A 959 -22.37 13.27 11.87
CA ILE A 959 -21.70 13.16 10.56
C ILE A 959 -20.29 13.77 10.62
N ALA A 960 -20.12 14.95 11.23
CA ALA A 960 -18.82 15.59 11.34
C ALA A 960 -17.83 14.82 12.23
N THR A 961 -18.31 13.99 13.17
CA THR A 961 -17.46 13.11 13.98
C THR A 961 -17.12 11.82 13.22
N GLU A 962 -18.11 11.19 12.57
CA GLU A 962 -17.94 9.97 11.75
C GLU A 962 -17.05 10.17 10.51
N HIS A 963 -16.97 11.40 10.00
CA HIS A 963 -16.18 11.77 8.82
C HIS A 963 -14.95 12.65 9.15
N ASN A 964 -14.67 12.88 10.44
CA ASN A 964 -13.58 13.75 10.94
C ASN A 964 -13.57 15.19 10.36
N PHE A 965 -14.73 15.78 10.12
CA PHE A 965 -14.87 17.16 9.64
C PHE A 965 -14.76 18.17 10.81
N LEU A 966 -13.56 18.31 11.38
CA LEU A 966 -13.29 19.12 12.58
C LEU A 966 -13.93 20.52 12.56
N HIS A 967 -13.83 21.24 11.43
CA HIS A 967 -14.41 22.58 11.26
C HIS A 967 -15.94 22.61 11.48
N TRP A 968 -16.69 21.64 10.94
CA TRP A 968 -18.15 21.54 11.14
C TRP A 968 -18.50 20.98 12.51
N LYS A 969 -17.68 20.06 13.04
CA LYS A 969 -17.85 19.48 14.37
C LYS A 969 -17.87 20.55 15.46
N GLN A 970 -16.91 21.49 15.44
CA GLN A 970 -16.85 22.54 16.45
C GLN A 970 -17.99 23.56 16.33
N GLN A 971 -18.40 23.95 15.11
CA GLN A 971 -19.57 24.82 14.92
C GLN A 971 -20.86 24.16 15.43
N ALA A 972 -21.07 22.88 15.10
CA ALA A 972 -22.20 22.11 15.61
C ALA A 972 -22.17 21.97 17.15
N ALA A 973 -20.99 21.77 17.75
CA ALA A 973 -20.83 21.70 19.20
C ALA A 973 -21.22 23.03 19.91
N ILE A 974 -20.83 24.18 19.35
CA ILE A 974 -21.20 25.50 19.89
C ILE A 974 -22.72 25.70 19.84
N LEU A 975 -23.37 25.37 18.72
CA LEU A 975 -24.83 25.50 18.56
C LEU A 975 -25.60 24.56 19.49
N ARG A 976 -25.16 23.29 19.60
CA ARG A 976 -25.72 22.31 20.55
C ARG A 976 -25.59 22.83 21.98
N GLY A 977 -24.41 23.33 22.34
CA GLY A 977 -24.15 23.86 23.68
C GLY A 977 -25.03 25.07 24.02
N TRP A 978 -25.25 26.00 23.07
CA TRP A 978 -26.22 27.08 23.24
C TRP A 978 -27.64 26.52 23.44
N ALA A 979 -28.07 25.56 22.63
CA ALA A 979 -29.40 24.98 22.75
C ALA A 979 -29.61 24.25 24.10
N LEU A 980 -28.60 23.52 24.59
CA LEU A 980 -28.63 22.90 25.93
C LEU A 980 -28.76 23.95 27.04
N ALA A 981 -27.95 25.01 27.01
CA ALA A 981 -28.07 26.12 27.96
C ALA A 981 -29.45 26.80 27.88
N GLN A 982 -30.04 26.89 26.68
CA GLN A 982 -31.41 27.39 26.53
C GLN A 982 -32.48 26.43 27.07
N LEU A 983 -32.26 25.11 27.06
CA LEU A 983 -33.18 24.09 27.60
C LEU A 983 -33.03 23.86 29.12
N GLY A 984 -32.01 24.46 29.75
CA GLY A 984 -31.77 24.38 31.20
C GLY A 984 -30.55 23.52 31.59
N GLU A 985 -29.91 22.86 30.64
CA GLU A 985 -28.70 22.05 30.81
C GLU A 985 -27.44 22.95 30.71
N ALA A 986 -27.40 23.95 31.59
CA ALA A 986 -26.47 25.08 31.48
C ALA A 986 -24.99 24.72 31.60
N ASP A 987 -24.62 23.83 32.54
CA ASP A 987 -23.22 23.49 32.77
C ASP A 987 -22.62 22.67 31.62
N GLU A 988 -23.36 21.68 31.08
CA GLU A 988 -22.95 20.97 29.86
C GLU A 988 -22.88 21.95 28.68
N GLY A 989 -23.92 22.78 28.51
CA GLY A 989 -23.99 23.75 27.42
C GLY A 989 -22.81 24.72 27.39
N LEU A 990 -22.54 25.40 28.51
CA LEU A 990 -21.42 26.34 28.64
C LEU A 990 -20.06 25.66 28.48
N SER A 991 -19.89 24.45 29.02
CA SER A 991 -18.66 23.67 28.85
C SER A 991 -18.43 23.32 27.37
N GLN A 992 -19.46 22.84 26.67
CA GLN A 992 -19.38 22.48 25.26
C GLN A 992 -19.11 23.71 24.36
N MET A 993 -19.77 24.85 24.63
CA MET A 993 -19.55 26.08 23.86
C MET A 993 -18.13 26.60 23.99
N ARG A 994 -17.56 26.58 25.21
CA ARG A 994 -16.19 27.02 25.46
C ARG A 994 -15.18 26.12 24.74
N PHE A 995 -15.28 24.81 24.96
CA PHE A 995 -14.39 23.85 24.31
C PHE A 995 -14.47 23.95 22.77
N GLY A 996 -15.67 24.02 22.21
CA GLY A 996 -15.86 24.17 20.77
C GLY A 996 -15.26 25.47 20.23
N LEU A 997 -15.36 26.60 20.96
CA LEU A 997 -14.77 27.87 20.56
C LEU A 997 -13.24 27.87 20.66
N ASP A 998 -12.69 27.35 21.77
CA ASP A 998 -11.25 27.26 21.99
C ASP A 998 -10.57 26.39 20.91
N GLU A 999 -11.16 25.24 20.57
CA GLU A 999 -10.70 24.36 19.49
C GLU A 999 -10.84 24.98 18.09
N TYR A 1000 -11.92 25.72 17.83
CA TYR A 1000 -12.13 26.41 16.56
C TYR A 1000 -11.04 27.47 16.32
N GLU A 1001 -10.67 28.21 17.37
CA GLU A 1001 -9.64 29.25 17.32
C GLU A 1001 -8.22 28.67 17.32
N ALA A 1002 -7.99 27.53 17.97
CA ALA A 1002 -6.73 26.78 17.87
C ALA A 1002 -6.44 26.28 16.44
N MET A 1003 -7.48 26.11 15.60
CA MET A 1003 -7.36 25.81 14.17
C MET A 1003 -7.25 27.06 13.28
N ASP A 1004 -7.01 28.25 13.85
CA ASP A 1004 -7.05 29.56 13.17
C ASP A 1004 -8.35 29.80 12.37
N SER A 1005 -9.45 29.16 12.75
CA SER A 1005 -10.78 29.41 12.20
C SER A 1005 -11.44 30.51 13.02
N TRP A 1006 -11.77 31.63 12.39
CA TRP A 1006 -12.30 32.83 13.07
C TRP A 1006 -13.60 33.35 12.45
N LEU A 1007 -14.05 32.75 11.34
CA LEU A 1007 -15.33 33.05 10.69
C LEU A 1007 -16.49 32.81 11.67
N ALA A 1008 -17.43 33.75 11.73
CA ALA A 1008 -18.54 33.78 12.70
C ALA A 1008 -18.12 33.88 14.19
N GLY A 1009 -16.84 34.07 14.50
CA GLY A 1009 -16.34 34.14 15.88
C GLY A 1009 -16.88 35.33 16.72
N CYS A 1010 -17.43 36.36 16.07
CA CYS A 1010 -18.20 37.42 16.72
C CYS A 1010 -19.55 36.87 17.23
N TRP A 1011 -20.29 36.17 16.37
CA TRP A 1011 -21.57 35.57 16.70
C TRP A 1011 -21.47 34.48 17.77
N PHE A 1012 -20.52 33.54 17.66
CA PHE A 1012 -20.37 32.47 18.66
C PHE A 1012 -20.11 33.01 20.09
N ARG A 1013 -19.41 34.15 20.20
CA ARG A 1013 -19.25 34.87 21.47
C ARG A 1013 -20.53 35.53 21.96
N CYS A 1014 -21.40 36.01 21.07
CA CYS A 1014 -22.74 36.50 21.44
C CYS A 1014 -23.60 35.36 22.01
N LEU A 1015 -23.57 34.17 21.40
CA LEU A 1015 -24.27 32.99 21.92
C LEU A 1015 -23.77 32.62 23.32
N LEU A 1016 -22.45 32.65 23.53
CA LEU A 1016 -21.84 32.37 24.83
C LEU A 1016 -22.24 33.44 25.87
N ALA A 1017 -22.35 34.71 25.46
CA ALA A 1017 -22.85 35.78 26.32
C ALA A 1017 -24.31 35.59 26.71
N GLU A 1018 -25.19 35.21 25.77
CA GLU A 1018 -26.59 34.87 26.08
C GLU A 1018 -26.69 33.73 27.09
N ALA A 1019 -25.88 32.68 26.93
CA ALA A 1019 -25.84 31.54 27.84
C ALA A 1019 -25.36 31.95 29.25
N TYR A 1020 -24.30 32.76 29.36
CA TYR A 1020 -23.84 33.32 30.63
C TYR A 1020 -24.89 34.23 31.30
N ALA A 1021 -25.55 35.10 30.52
CA ALA A 1021 -26.59 35.98 31.04
C ALA A 1021 -27.77 35.18 31.60
N LYS A 1022 -28.17 34.09 30.92
CA LYS A 1022 -29.26 33.21 31.35
C LYS A 1022 -29.02 32.55 32.72
N VAL A 1023 -27.76 32.27 33.07
CA VAL A 1023 -27.37 31.71 34.39
C VAL A 1023 -26.98 32.78 35.42
N GLY A 1024 -27.20 34.07 35.12
CA GLY A 1024 -26.85 35.17 36.02
C GLY A 1024 -25.37 35.54 36.07
N MET A 1025 -24.52 34.97 35.21
CA MET A 1025 -23.08 35.29 35.13
C MET A 1025 -22.83 36.57 34.32
N ARG A 1026 -23.39 37.70 34.78
CA ARG A 1026 -23.39 39.01 34.09
C ARG A 1026 -22.01 39.45 33.60
N ASP A 1027 -21.00 39.46 34.47
CA ASP A 1027 -19.65 39.92 34.08
C ASP A 1027 -19.00 39.02 33.02
N ALA A 1028 -19.31 37.72 33.03
CA ALA A 1028 -18.82 36.79 32.00
C ALA A 1028 -19.52 37.04 30.66
N ALA A 1029 -20.81 37.37 30.69
CA ALA A 1029 -21.57 37.74 29.50
C ALA A 1029 -21.05 39.05 28.87
N LEU A 1030 -20.83 40.10 29.68
CA LEU A 1030 -20.27 41.37 29.19
C LEU A 1030 -18.86 41.18 28.61
N ARG A 1031 -17.97 40.45 29.30
CA ARG A 1031 -16.63 40.11 28.76
C ARG A 1031 -16.69 39.33 27.45
N ALA A 1032 -17.66 38.43 27.28
CA ALA A 1032 -17.85 37.71 26.03
C ALA A 1032 -18.29 38.64 24.89
N LEU A 1033 -19.14 39.64 25.16
CA LEU A 1033 -19.54 40.66 24.18
C LEU A 1033 -18.41 41.64 23.84
N ASP A 1034 -17.58 42.04 24.80
CA ASP A 1034 -16.37 42.81 24.53
C ASP A 1034 -15.39 42.03 23.65
N GLY A 1035 -15.26 40.72 23.91
CA GLY A 1035 -14.55 39.79 23.03
C GLY A 1035 -15.16 39.70 21.63
N ALA A 1036 -16.49 39.74 21.50
CA ALA A 1036 -17.17 39.76 20.21
C ALA A 1036 -16.85 41.04 19.41
N LEU A 1037 -16.88 42.22 20.07
CA LEU A 1037 -16.46 43.50 19.49
C LEU A 1037 -14.98 43.49 19.07
N ALA A 1038 -14.10 42.93 19.90
CA ALA A 1038 -12.67 42.81 19.59
C ALA A 1038 -12.43 41.91 18.37
N THR A 1039 -13.10 40.75 18.30
CA THR A 1039 -13.06 39.86 17.14
C THR A 1039 -13.59 40.56 15.89
N ALA A 1040 -14.77 41.18 15.95
CA ALA A 1040 -15.37 41.92 14.84
C ALA A 1040 -14.45 43.02 14.26
N ARG A 1041 -13.76 43.77 15.13
CA ARG A 1041 -12.79 44.80 14.71
C ARG A 1041 -11.55 44.20 14.04
N ARG A 1042 -11.08 43.02 14.49
CA ARG A 1042 -9.91 42.33 13.94
C ARG A 1042 -10.22 41.66 12.59
N THR A 1043 -11.40 41.05 12.44
CA THR A 1043 -11.78 40.27 11.25
C THR A 1043 -12.55 41.09 10.19
N GLY A 1044 -13.19 42.19 10.60
CA GLY A 1044 -14.17 42.89 9.78
C GLY A 1044 -15.53 42.16 9.69
N ASP A 1045 -15.76 41.15 10.54
CA ASP A 1045 -17.08 40.50 10.69
C ASP A 1045 -18.02 41.44 11.43
N HIS A 1046 -18.82 42.17 10.66
CA HIS A 1046 -19.74 43.16 11.15
C HIS A 1046 -21.18 42.62 11.24
N SER A 1047 -21.45 41.42 10.74
CA SER A 1047 -22.79 40.83 10.59
C SER A 1047 -23.63 40.82 11.88
N TYR A 1048 -22.97 40.74 13.03
CA TYR A 1048 -23.57 40.60 14.35
C TYR A 1048 -23.49 41.85 15.24
N LEU A 1049 -22.85 42.95 14.81
CA LEU A 1049 -22.61 44.12 15.66
C LEU A 1049 -23.88 44.73 16.25
N ALA A 1050 -24.99 44.72 15.51
CA ALA A 1050 -26.27 45.21 16.04
C ALA A 1050 -26.73 44.37 17.25
N GLU A 1051 -26.65 43.04 17.17
CA GLU A 1051 -27.06 42.16 18.27
C GLU A 1051 -26.09 42.25 19.46
N VAL A 1052 -24.79 42.46 19.22
CA VAL A 1052 -23.82 42.72 20.32
C VAL A 1052 -24.25 43.90 21.17
N TYR A 1053 -24.50 45.05 20.56
CA TYR A 1053 -24.94 46.26 21.28
C TYR A 1053 -26.31 46.07 21.94
N ARG A 1054 -27.24 45.33 21.30
CA ARG A 1054 -28.54 45.02 21.91
C ARG A 1054 -28.39 44.14 23.16
N LEU A 1055 -27.55 43.11 23.10
CA LEU A 1055 -27.28 42.24 24.25
C LEU A 1055 -26.55 42.98 25.38
N GLN A 1056 -25.59 43.86 25.06
CA GLN A 1056 -24.97 44.75 26.05
C GLN A 1056 -26.04 45.61 26.74
N GLY A 1057 -26.98 46.19 25.99
CA GLY A 1057 -28.11 46.96 26.55
C GLY A 1057 -29.00 46.13 27.49
N GLU A 1058 -29.46 44.95 27.07
CA GLU A 1058 -30.30 44.06 27.91
C GLU A 1058 -29.57 43.62 29.20
N ILE A 1059 -28.29 43.26 29.10
CA ILE A 1059 -27.50 42.76 30.24
C ILE A 1059 -27.15 43.92 31.20
N THR A 1060 -26.90 45.12 30.69
CA THR A 1060 -26.70 46.33 31.51
C THR A 1060 -28.00 46.74 32.20
N LEU A 1061 -29.15 46.69 31.52
CA LEU A 1061 -30.45 47.03 32.10
C LEU A 1061 -30.84 46.10 33.27
N SER A 1062 -30.34 44.86 33.31
CA SER A 1062 -30.62 43.91 34.39
C SER A 1062 -30.03 44.26 35.76
N ASP A 1063 -29.18 45.29 35.86
CA ASP A 1063 -28.60 45.80 37.12
C ASP A 1063 -29.61 46.57 38.00
N GLY A 1064 -30.64 47.16 37.40
CA GLY A 1064 -31.66 47.96 38.11
C GLY A 1064 -31.21 49.35 38.57
N ASP A 1065 -29.96 49.76 38.35
CA ASP A 1065 -29.49 51.12 38.63
C ASP A 1065 -30.07 52.13 37.61
N PRO A 1066 -30.64 53.28 38.04
CA PRO A 1066 -31.00 54.38 37.16
C PRO A 1066 -29.92 54.85 36.17
N ALA A 1067 -28.63 54.69 36.49
CA ALA A 1067 -27.52 54.98 35.56
C ALA A 1067 -27.51 53.99 34.38
N SER A 1068 -27.71 52.69 34.67
CA SER A 1068 -27.74 51.62 33.67
C SER A 1068 -28.89 51.74 32.68
N VAL A 1069 -30.00 52.38 33.06
CA VAL A 1069 -31.13 52.67 32.15
C VAL A 1069 -30.69 53.53 30.97
N ARG A 1070 -29.90 54.58 31.22
CA ARG A 1070 -29.42 55.48 30.16
C ARG A 1070 -28.38 54.80 29.29
N GLU A 1071 -27.45 54.07 29.90
CA GLU A 1071 -26.43 53.31 29.18
C GLU A 1071 -27.06 52.24 28.27
N ALA A 1072 -28.09 51.54 28.74
CA ALA A 1072 -28.86 50.60 27.92
C ALA A 1072 -29.59 51.29 26.76
N GLU A 1073 -30.19 52.47 26.99
CA GLU A 1073 -30.84 53.27 25.93
C GLU A 1073 -29.83 53.72 24.84
N ASP A 1074 -28.64 54.18 25.24
CA ASP A 1074 -27.56 54.55 24.32
C ASP A 1074 -27.06 53.32 23.51
N MET A 1075 -26.94 52.15 24.14
CA MET A 1075 -26.59 50.88 23.47
C MET A 1075 -27.67 50.41 22.49
N PHE A 1076 -28.95 50.51 22.85
CA PHE A 1076 -30.06 50.21 21.93
C PHE A 1076 -30.11 51.19 20.75
N ALA A 1077 -29.82 52.47 20.95
CA ALA A 1077 -29.73 53.44 19.86
C ALA A 1077 -28.61 53.09 18.87
N LEU A 1078 -27.42 52.74 19.38
CA LEU A 1078 -26.27 52.30 18.55
C LEU A 1078 -26.55 51.00 17.80
N SER A 1079 -27.22 50.04 18.46
CA SER A 1079 -27.71 48.81 17.84
C SER A 1079 -28.67 49.09 16.68
N LEU A 1080 -29.67 49.96 16.89
CA LEU A 1080 -30.69 50.31 15.90
C LEU A 1080 -30.09 51.06 14.70
N GLU A 1081 -29.16 51.99 14.95
CA GLU A 1081 -28.42 52.66 13.89
C GLU A 1081 -27.58 51.67 13.07
N THR A 1082 -26.93 50.71 13.73
CA THR A 1082 -26.13 49.66 13.09
C THR A 1082 -27.00 48.75 12.21
N ALA A 1083 -28.13 48.26 12.73
CA ALA A 1083 -29.08 47.45 11.97
C ALA A 1083 -29.60 48.17 10.71
N ARG A 1084 -29.96 49.46 10.85
CA ARG A 1084 -30.40 50.31 9.73
C ARG A 1084 -29.29 50.52 8.69
N LYS A 1085 -28.05 50.78 9.10
CA LYS A 1085 -26.88 50.92 8.19
C LYS A 1085 -26.59 49.63 7.40
N GLN A 1086 -26.97 48.47 7.94
CA GLN A 1086 -26.81 47.16 7.30
C GLN A 1086 -28.01 46.76 6.43
N GLY A 1087 -29.18 47.39 6.62
CA GLY A 1087 -30.45 46.92 6.06
C GLY A 1087 -30.96 45.64 6.72
N ALA A 1088 -30.56 45.38 7.98
CA ALA A 1088 -30.88 44.16 8.71
C ALA A 1088 -32.21 44.32 9.47
N LEU A 1089 -33.32 44.08 8.76
CA LEU A 1089 -34.67 44.31 9.28
C LEU A 1089 -34.99 43.47 10.54
N SER A 1090 -34.47 42.24 10.65
CA SER A 1090 -34.67 41.42 11.86
C SER A 1090 -33.89 41.94 13.09
N TRP A 1091 -32.69 42.51 12.89
CA TRP A 1091 -32.00 43.23 13.97
C TRP A 1091 -32.68 44.55 14.32
N GLU A 1092 -33.22 45.27 13.33
CA GLU A 1092 -34.04 46.47 13.57
C GLU A 1092 -35.28 46.12 14.41
N LEU A 1093 -35.97 45.02 14.12
CA LEU A 1093 -37.12 44.54 14.90
C LEU A 1093 -36.74 44.20 16.34
N ARG A 1094 -35.76 43.32 16.57
CA ARG A 1094 -35.35 42.92 17.94
C ARG A 1094 -34.97 44.12 18.79
N THR A 1095 -34.22 45.05 18.22
CA THR A 1095 -33.75 46.25 18.91
C THR A 1095 -34.89 47.22 19.20
N ALA A 1096 -35.78 47.43 18.23
CA ALA A 1096 -36.96 48.25 18.42
C ALA A 1096 -37.89 47.69 19.50
N VAL A 1097 -38.04 46.37 19.60
CA VAL A 1097 -38.78 45.72 20.69
C VAL A 1097 -38.12 45.98 22.06
N SER A 1098 -36.80 45.81 22.19
CA SER A 1098 -36.08 46.10 23.44
C SER A 1098 -36.24 47.58 23.85
N LEU A 1099 -36.01 48.51 22.93
CA LEU A 1099 -36.12 49.96 23.16
C LEU A 1099 -37.57 50.43 23.41
N ALA A 1100 -38.55 49.80 22.76
CA ALA A 1100 -39.98 50.08 22.97
C ALA A 1100 -40.44 49.61 24.36
N ARG A 1101 -39.94 48.47 24.88
CA ARG A 1101 -40.21 48.06 26.28
C ARG A 1101 -39.65 49.07 27.26
N LEU A 1102 -38.37 49.45 27.11
CA LEU A 1102 -37.74 50.43 27.99
C LEU A 1102 -38.49 51.76 27.98
N SER A 1103 -38.88 52.22 26.79
CA SER A 1103 -39.70 53.42 26.60
C SER A 1103 -41.08 53.29 27.27
N HIS A 1104 -41.75 52.13 27.12
CA HIS A 1104 -43.05 51.88 27.74
C HIS A 1104 -42.97 51.87 29.28
N GLN A 1105 -41.97 51.20 29.85
CA GLN A 1105 -41.68 51.17 31.29
C GLN A 1105 -41.37 52.57 31.84
N ALA A 1106 -40.67 53.40 31.05
CA ALA A 1106 -40.43 54.82 31.35
C ALA A 1106 -41.64 55.75 31.08
N GLY A 1107 -42.83 55.21 30.80
CA GLY A 1107 -44.05 55.98 30.53
C GLY A 1107 -44.13 56.63 29.14
N ARG A 1108 -43.10 56.49 28.29
CA ARG A 1108 -43.00 57.08 26.94
C ARG A 1108 -43.75 56.25 25.88
N ARG A 1109 -45.05 55.98 26.11
CA ARG A 1109 -45.90 55.11 25.28
C ARG A 1109 -45.97 55.52 23.80
N GLU A 1110 -46.12 56.82 23.53
CA GLU A 1110 -46.18 57.36 22.16
C GLU A 1110 -44.87 57.12 21.39
N HIS A 1111 -43.72 57.36 22.04
CA HIS A 1111 -42.40 57.10 21.47
C HIS A 1111 -42.20 55.61 21.14
N ALA A 1112 -42.60 54.71 22.05
CA ALA A 1112 -42.55 53.27 21.82
C ALA A 1112 -43.41 52.84 20.61
N SER A 1113 -44.60 53.43 20.45
CA SER A 1113 -45.51 53.16 19.32
C SER A 1113 -44.94 53.67 17.98
N LEU A 1114 -44.48 54.93 17.95
CA LEU A 1114 -43.86 55.55 16.78
C LEU A 1114 -42.58 54.83 16.33
N LEU A 1115 -41.88 54.18 17.26
CA LEU A 1115 -40.72 53.35 16.95
C LEU A 1115 -41.11 51.99 16.36
N LEU A 1116 -41.97 51.23 17.04
CA LEU A 1116 -42.17 49.81 16.76
C LEU A 1116 -43.16 49.54 15.63
N VAL A 1117 -44.29 50.27 15.57
CA VAL A 1117 -45.36 50.01 14.59
C VAL A 1117 -44.85 50.12 13.13
N PRO A 1118 -44.08 51.15 12.74
CA PRO A 1118 -43.56 51.25 11.37
C PRO A 1118 -42.52 50.19 11.01
N ILE A 1119 -41.96 49.47 11.99
CA ILE A 1119 -41.00 48.38 11.76
C ILE A 1119 -41.75 47.06 11.56
N VAL A 1120 -42.76 46.78 12.39
CA VAL A 1120 -43.64 45.61 12.22
C VAL A 1120 -44.33 45.65 10.85
N GLY A 1121 -44.82 46.82 10.42
CA GLY A 1121 -45.43 47.00 9.09
C GLY A 1121 -44.49 46.86 7.88
N LYS A 1122 -43.19 46.59 8.06
CA LYS A 1122 -42.26 46.23 6.97
C LYS A 1122 -42.21 44.71 6.70
N PHE A 1123 -42.72 43.89 7.62
CA PHE A 1123 -42.71 42.43 7.47
C PHE A 1123 -43.94 41.98 6.69
N SER A 1124 -43.73 41.11 5.69
CA SER A 1124 -44.79 40.47 4.89
C SER A 1124 -45.02 39.00 5.25
N GLU A 1125 -44.20 38.44 6.12
CA GLU A 1125 -44.15 37.02 6.47
C GLU A 1125 -43.55 36.86 7.89
N GLY A 1126 -43.62 35.66 8.47
CA GLY A 1126 -42.99 35.36 9.75
C GLY A 1126 -43.81 35.65 11.00
N PHE A 1127 -45.08 36.02 10.87
CA PHE A 1127 -45.95 36.40 12.00
C PHE A 1127 -46.11 35.32 13.08
N TYR A 1128 -45.79 34.06 12.77
CA TYR A 1128 -45.78 32.94 13.73
C TYR A 1128 -44.47 32.77 14.50
N THR A 1129 -43.39 33.46 14.11
CA THR A 1129 -42.09 33.40 14.80
C THR A 1129 -42.13 34.06 16.19
N PRO A 1130 -41.25 33.67 17.13
CA PRO A 1130 -41.21 34.26 18.47
C PRO A 1130 -41.02 35.78 18.46
N ASP A 1131 -40.18 36.31 17.58
CA ASP A 1131 -39.83 37.73 17.53
C ASP A 1131 -41.01 38.60 17.05
N LEU A 1132 -41.71 38.19 15.98
CA LEU A 1132 -42.88 38.93 15.50
C LEU A 1132 -44.09 38.79 16.43
N LYS A 1133 -44.34 37.60 17.00
CA LYS A 1133 -45.36 37.43 18.06
C LYS A 1133 -45.13 38.39 19.22
N GLN A 1134 -43.89 38.47 19.69
CA GLN A 1134 -43.49 39.35 20.79
C GLN A 1134 -43.59 40.84 20.42
N ALA A 1135 -43.28 41.21 19.18
CA ALA A 1135 -43.47 42.57 18.68
C ALA A 1135 -44.96 42.96 18.57
N MET A 1136 -45.80 42.08 18.00
CA MET A 1136 -47.25 42.29 17.87
C MET A 1136 -47.93 42.39 19.24
N GLN A 1137 -47.55 41.54 20.21
CA GLN A 1137 -48.04 41.66 21.58
C GLN A 1137 -47.74 43.04 22.17
N LEU A 1138 -46.50 43.53 22.03
CA LEU A 1138 -46.11 44.85 22.52
C LEU A 1138 -46.84 45.98 21.79
N VAL A 1139 -47.08 45.88 20.47
CA VAL A 1139 -47.90 46.83 19.71
C VAL A 1139 -49.34 46.89 20.25
N ASN A 1140 -49.93 45.74 20.60
CA ASN A 1140 -51.27 45.66 21.18
C ASN A 1140 -51.31 46.27 22.60
N GLU A 1141 -50.31 45.98 23.44
CA GLU A 1141 -50.13 46.62 24.77
C GLU A 1141 -49.97 48.15 24.65
N LEU A 1142 -49.29 48.63 23.60
CA LEU A 1142 -49.16 50.05 23.28
C LEU A 1142 -50.45 50.69 22.74
N GLY A 1143 -51.50 49.92 22.46
CA GLY A 1143 -52.85 50.43 22.13
C GLY A 1143 -52.99 51.01 20.72
N ALA A 1144 -52.10 50.64 19.78
CA ALA A 1144 -52.08 51.14 18.41
C ALA A 1144 -53.04 50.40 17.45
N ASP A 1145 -54.22 50.00 17.96
CA ASP A 1145 -55.17 49.05 17.35
C ASP A 1145 -55.84 49.54 16.05
N ALA A 1146 -55.59 50.80 15.65
CA ALA A 1146 -56.22 51.46 14.49
C ALA A 1146 -55.42 51.39 13.18
N LEU A 1147 -54.15 50.92 13.18
CA LEU A 1147 -53.26 50.99 12.00
C LEU A 1147 -52.78 49.64 11.45
N VAL A 1148 -53.05 48.52 12.13
CA VAL A 1148 -52.55 47.18 11.72
C VAL A 1148 -53.64 46.30 11.08
N ARG A 1149 -54.92 46.62 11.30
CA ARG A 1149 -56.06 45.77 10.89
C ARG A 1149 -56.36 45.73 9.38
N GLU A 1150 -55.73 46.57 8.54
CA GLU A 1150 -55.92 46.54 7.07
C GLU A 1150 -54.94 45.60 6.33
N GLN A 1151 -54.03 44.90 7.02
CA GLN A 1151 -53.05 44.01 6.38
C GLN A 1151 -52.98 42.58 6.96
N VAL A 1152 -53.82 42.24 7.95
CA VAL A 1152 -53.78 40.92 8.62
C VAL A 1152 -55.20 40.35 8.85
N ASP A 1153 -55.89 40.07 7.75
CA ASP A 1153 -56.92 39.03 7.63
C ASP A 1153 -56.84 38.50 6.17
N PRO A 1154 -57.10 37.21 5.89
CA PRO A 1154 -56.56 36.49 4.72
C PRO A 1154 -57.25 36.76 3.37
#